data_AF-A0A0F8VTB9-F1
#
_entry.id   AF-A0A0F8VTB9-F1
#
_cell.length_a   1.000
_cell.length_b   1.000
_cell.length_c   1.000
_cell.angle_alpha   90.00
_cell.angle_beta   90.00
_cell.angle_gamma   90.00
#
_symmetry.space_group_name_H-M   'P 1'
#
loop_
_entity.id
_entity.type
_entity.pdbx_description
1 polymer ?
#
loop_
_entity_poly.entity_id
_entity_poly.type
_entity_poly.pdbx_seq_one_letter_code
_entity_poly.pdbx_strand_id
1 'polypeptide(L)'
;MGQDDEPKTYRYNETPVYTTSNGCPVMDPEASQRVGKNGPLLLQDFHLIDLLAHFDRERIPERVVHAKGAGAFGEFEVTDDISDITTIDMLKGVGKKTKMLTRFSTVGGEKGSPDSARDPRGFACKFYTEEGNWDWVFNNTPVFFLRDPSKFPIFIHTQKRNPQTNLKDATMFWDYLSTHQEAVHQVMHLFSDRGTPYSYRHMNGYSGHTYKWIKPDGTFNYVQLHLKTDQGNKTFTNEEATRLQAENPDWHTEDLFNAIARGENPSWTCYVQVLSPEQAEKFRWNVFDLTKVWPQAEVPLRRFGRFTLNKNAQNYFAEIEQAAFSPSHMVPGVEPSADPVLQSRLFSYPDTHRHRLGGNYEQIPVNCPLRAFNPTHRDGYMNVHGNYGANPNYPSTFRPIQHKPVKASQEHEKWAGAILTEQQPVTDEDYVQANGLWKVLGRQPGQQENFVNNIAVHLCGAHPKVRKATYGMFRRVNPDLGARIEKATEANVSDSRARRRRIWEKTLSLSTSKSQRMRSNWRKNLKSDRMWPATSGNKLGRLAPRKKGTPRNRLAQVSMGLELEHPSCSTQIETDPGANMRTSIPRQLRGLRGGSVLVISDIVSAFCSTNRGSFMAIDIPELDQSGNRGLLRTSWFPLVMTEPALFLVIILLATSHYASVHDRSIEMRLTLLSLRCEAIQAINTALVHQSPETVPDALVGAIAKMASYEAMFGNLHNYSVHMEALTRAIGLRGGLSSLGLNGLLRRIVVWIDRNSAFLHGSLMLLSWGNVCAGDALARPKPGQINPSNPA
;
A
#
# COMPACT_ATOMS: atom_id res chain seq x y z
N MET A 1 4.71 -25.06 -22.70
CA MET A 1 6.07 -25.24 -22.14
C MET A 1 7.01 -25.68 -23.24
N GLY A 2 8.22 -25.13 -23.24
CA GLY A 2 9.20 -25.20 -24.34
C GLY A 2 10.19 -26.35 -24.24
N GLN A 3 9.95 -27.38 -23.44
CA GLN A 3 10.66 -28.66 -23.53
C GLN A 3 9.60 -29.75 -23.54
N ASP A 4 9.74 -30.75 -24.42
CA ASP A 4 8.84 -31.89 -24.48
C ASP A 4 8.98 -32.69 -23.18
N ASP A 5 8.02 -32.48 -22.29
CA ASP A 5 7.30 -33.48 -21.49
C ASP A 5 6.63 -32.76 -20.31
N GLU A 6 5.43 -33.22 -19.96
CA GLU A 6 4.61 -32.68 -18.88
C GLU A 6 5.46 -32.46 -17.63
N PRO A 7 5.23 -31.36 -16.86
CA PRO A 7 5.89 -31.25 -15.59
C PRO A 7 5.46 -32.50 -14.81
N LYS A 8 6.42 -33.22 -14.21
CA LYS A 8 6.17 -34.41 -13.38
C LYS A 8 5.33 -33.98 -12.19
N THR A 9 4.05 -33.79 -12.44
CA THR A 9 3.02 -33.35 -11.52
C THR A 9 2.03 -34.49 -11.42
N TYR A 10 1.42 -34.63 -10.25
CA TYR A 10 0.41 -35.65 -10.04
C TYR A 10 -0.75 -35.41 -10.99
N ARG A 11 -1.20 -36.48 -11.65
CA ARG A 11 -2.40 -36.37 -12.48
C ARG A 11 -3.61 -36.18 -11.57
N TYR A 12 -4.55 -35.35 -11.99
CA TYR A 12 -5.74 -35.04 -11.18
C TYR A 12 -6.57 -36.29 -10.80
N ASN A 13 -6.48 -37.36 -11.60
CA ASN A 13 -7.18 -38.62 -11.39
C ASN A 13 -6.37 -39.69 -10.62
N GLU A 14 -5.18 -39.35 -10.13
CA GLU A 14 -4.40 -40.21 -9.26
C GLU A 14 -4.74 -39.93 -7.79
N THR A 15 -4.71 -40.96 -6.95
CA THR A 15 -4.83 -40.82 -5.48
C THR A 15 -3.44 -40.94 -4.87
N PRO A 16 -2.69 -39.82 -4.71
CA PRO A 16 -1.35 -39.86 -4.13
C PRO A 16 -1.40 -40.09 -2.62
N VAL A 17 -0.30 -40.60 -2.07
CA VAL A 17 -0.07 -40.63 -0.61
C VAL A 17 0.39 -39.25 -0.18
N TYR A 18 -0.24 -38.68 0.84
CA TYR A 18 0.22 -37.41 1.42
C TYR A 18 1.55 -37.61 2.14
N THR A 19 2.51 -36.72 1.85
CA THR A 19 3.85 -36.75 2.46
C THR A 19 4.28 -35.37 2.90
N THR A 20 5.24 -35.32 3.82
CA THR A 20 6.10 -34.14 4.03
C THR A 20 6.98 -33.86 2.80
N SER A 21 7.67 -32.73 2.78
CA SER A 21 8.54 -32.30 1.67
C SER A 21 9.71 -33.25 1.37
N ASN A 22 10.16 -34.02 2.36
CA ASN A 22 11.18 -35.07 2.21
C ASN A 22 10.60 -36.46 1.87
N GLY A 23 9.29 -36.55 1.58
CA GLY A 23 8.63 -37.79 1.14
C GLY A 23 8.19 -38.74 2.25
N CYS A 24 8.18 -38.30 3.52
CA CYS A 24 7.70 -39.13 4.64
C CYS A 24 6.15 -39.12 4.69
N PRO A 25 5.47 -40.28 4.68
CA PRO A 25 4.00 -40.33 4.79
C PRO A 25 3.50 -39.73 6.11
N VAL A 26 2.39 -38.98 6.04
CA VAL A 26 1.73 -38.43 7.24
C VAL A 26 0.34 -39.05 7.38
N MET A 27 0.02 -39.51 8.59
CA MET A 27 -1.27 -40.18 8.88
C MET A 27 -2.47 -39.23 8.73
N ASP A 28 -2.36 -38.01 9.25
CA ASP A 28 -3.41 -37.00 9.22
C ASP A 28 -2.76 -35.62 8.95
N PRO A 29 -2.99 -35.02 7.77
CA PRO A 29 -2.38 -33.74 7.40
C PRO A 29 -2.96 -32.53 8.16
N GLU A 30 -4.05 -32.72 8.90
CA GLU A 30 -4.69 -31.66 9.70
C GLU A 30 -4.32 -31.76 11.19
N ALA A 31 -3.63 -32.83 11.59
CA ALA A 31 -3.19 -33.04 12.96
C ALA A 31 -1.82 -32.39 13.24
N SER A 32 -1.60 -32.02 14.50
CA SER A 32 -0.29 -31.61 15.03
C SER A 32 0.02 -32.32 16.33
N GLN A 33 1.29 -32.66 16.51
CA GLN A 33 1.82 -33.35 17.68
C GLN A 33 1.73 -32.46 18.91
N ARG A 34 1.22 -33.02 20.00
CA ARG A 34 0.92 -32.31 21.25
C ARG A 34 0.91 -33.23 22.46
N VAL A 35 1.03 -32.64 23.65
CA VAL A 35 0.95 -33.38 24.93
C VAL A 35 -0.51 -33.62 25.32
N GLY A 36 -1.01 -34.84 25.17
CA GLY A 36 -2.42 -35.15 25.43
C GLY A 36 -3.38 -34.44 24.47
N LYS A 37 -4.70 -34.51 24.70
CA LYS A 37 -5.69 -33.96 23.74
C LYS A 37 -5.68 -32.43 23.64
N ASN A 38 -5.30 -31.72 24.72
CA ASN A 38 -5.42 -30.26 24.85
C ASN A 38 -4.12 -29.58 25.31
N GLY A 39 -2.99 -30.28 25.34
CA GLY A 39 -1.73 -29.70 25.80
C GLY A 39 -0.96 -28.96 24.69
N PRO A 40 0.24 -28.45 25.02
CA PRO A 40 1.07 -27.68 24.10
C PRO A 40 1.54 -28.52 22.91
N LEU A 41 1.82 -27.84 21.81
CA LEU A 41 2.50 -28.40 20.63
C LEU A 41 3.98 -28.65 20.94
N LEU A 42 4.57 -29.63 20.24
CA LEU A 42 5.98 -29.96 20.38
C LEU A 42 6.76 -29.44 19.17
N LEU A 43 7.91 -28.78 19.41
CA LEU A 43 8.79 -28.31 18.33
C LEU A 43 9.39 -29.45 17.49
N GLN A 44 9.33 -30.69 17.97
CA GLN A 44 9.80 -31.85 17.20
C GLN A 44 8.81 -32.30 16.10
N ASP A 45 7.63 -31.67 16.01
CA ASP A 45 6.65 -31.92 14.95
C ASP A 45 7.18 -31.38 13.61
N PHE A 46 7.91 -32.23 12.89
CA PHE A 46 8.49 -31.87 11.60
C PHE A 46 7.41 -31.53 10.56
N HIS A 47 6.28 -32.25 10.53
CA HIS A 47 5.22 -31.99 9.55
C HIS A 47 4.63 -30.59 9.71
N LEU A 48 4.31 -30.20 10.95
CA LEU A 48 3.82 -28.85 11.24
C LEU A 48 4.85 -27.78 10.83
N ILE A 49 6.12 -27.97 11.17
CA ILE A 49 7.19 -27.02 10.83
C ILE A 49 7.35 -26.89 9.31
N ASP A 50 7.38 -28.01 8.60
CA ASP A 50 7.55 -28.08 7.15
C ASP A 50 6.41 -27.37 6.42
N LEU A 51 5.16 -27.63 6.83
CA LEU A 51 3.95 -27.01 6.28
C LEU A 51 3.98 -25.48 6.45
N LEU A 52 4.20 -24.99 7.68
CA LEU A 52 4.22 -23.56 7.98
C LEU A 52 5.40 -22.86 7.30
N ALA A 53 6.59 -23.48 7.31
CA ALA A 53 7.77 -22.91 6.69
C ALA A 53 7.62 -22.71 5.17
N HIS A 54 6.95 -23.64 4.48
CA HIS A 54 6.63 -23.49 3.06
C HIS A 54 5.57 -22.40 2.84
N PHE A 55 4.46 -22.41 3.60
CA PHE A 55 3.40 -21.41 3.50
C PHE A 55 3.93 -19.98 3.65
N ASP A 56 4.78 -19.75 4.64
CA ASP A 56 5.39 -18.44 4.92
C ASP A 56 6.25 -17.90 3.75
N ARG A 57 6.66 -18.77 2.82
CA ARG A 57 7.60 -18.47 1.71
C ARG A 57 6.97 -18.60 0.32
N GLU A 58 5.65 -18.74 0.22
CA GLU A 58 4.96 -18.85 -1.07
C GLU A 58 5.02 -17.58 -1.93
N ARG A 59 5.23 -16.41 -1.33
CA ARG A 59 5.22 -15.12 -2.04
C ARG A 59 6.62 -14.74 -2.49
N ILE A 60 6.76 -14.51 -3.80
CA ILE A 60 7.93 -13.85 -4.40
C ILE A 60 7.62 -12.37 -4.65
N PRO A 61 8.64 -11.52 -4.86
CA PRO A 61 8.41 -10.15 -5.31
C PRO A 61 7.51 -10.13 -6.55
N GLU A 62 6.50 -9.26 -6.57
CA GLU A 62 5.75 -9.01 -7.80
C GLU A 62 6.65 -8.29 -8.84
N ARG A 63 6.21 -8.25 -10.09
CA ARG A 63 6.88 -7.40 -11.09
C ARG A 63 6.73 -5.93 -10.68
N VAL A 64 7.80 -5.16 -10.76
CA VAL A 64 7.82 -3.72 -10.40
C VAL A 64 6.71 -2.94 -11.14
N VAL A 65 6.53 -3.28 -12.41
CA VAL A 65 5.43 -2.84 -13.29
C VAL A 65 4.79 -4.08 -13.91
N HIS A 66 3.55 -3.96 -14.38
CA HIS A 66 2.83 -5.08 -14.99
C HIS A 66 2.57 -6.26 -14.05
N ALA A 67 2.37 -5.99 -12.76
CA ALA A 67 2.15 -7.00 -11.71
C ALA A 67 0.84 -7.77 -11.93
N LYS A 68 -0.28 -7.07 -12.12
CA LYS A 68 -1.57 -7.68 -12.46
C LYS A 68 -1.59 -8.12 -13.92
N GLY A 69 -1.88 -9.40 -14.17
CA GLY A 69 -1.95 -9.93 -15.53
C GLY A 69 -2.42 -11.37 -15.59
N ALA A 70 -2.64 -11.86 -16.80
CA ALA A 70 -3.05 -13.22 -17.11
C ALA A 70 -2.34 -13.68 -18.38
N GLY A 71 -2.23 -15.00 -18.58
CA GLY A 71 -1.58 -15.52 -19.77
C GLY A 71 -2.06 -16.90 -20.16
N ALA A 72 -1.74 -17.28 -21.40
CA ALA A 72 -2.11 -18.54 -21.99
C ALA A 72 -1.07 -18.98 -23.02
N PHE A 73 -1.00 -20.28 -23.25
CA PHE A 73 -0.18 -20.89 -24.28
C PHE A 73 -0.90 -20.93 -25.62
N GLY A 74 -0.12 -21.00 -26.69
CA GLY A 74 -0.62 -21.05 -28.05
C GLY A 74 0.43 -21.44 -29.06
N GLU A 75 0.11 -21.19 -30.33
CA GLU A 75 1.01 -21.39 -31.45
C GLU A 75 0.95 -20.19 -32.40
N PHE A 76 2.12 -19.75 -32.85
CA PHE A 76 2.28 -18.84 -33.97
C PHE A 76 2.41 -19.64 -35.27
N GLU A 77 1.85 -19.13 -36.36
CA GLU A 77 1.91 -19.68 -37.71
C GLU A 77 2.29 -18.59 -38.71
N VAL A 78 3.26 -18.87 -39.58
CA VAL A 78 3.60 -17.99 -40.72
C VAL A 78 2.49 -18.11 -41.77
N THR A 79 1.84 -17.00 -42.13
CA THR A 79 0.71 -17.01 -43.07
C THR A 79 1.07 -16.50 -44.45
N ASP A 80 2.10 -15.65 -44.55
CA ASP A 80 2.52 -15.01 -45.79
C ASP A 80 4.05 -15.02 -45.82
N ASP A 81 4.63 -15.18 -47.01
CA ASP A 81 6.08 -15.14 -47.15
C ASP A 81 6.63 -13.74 -46.85
N ILE A 82 7.68 -13.70 -46.04
CA ILE A 82 8.38 -12.49 -45.62
C ILE A 82 9.90 -12.64 -45.69
N SER A 83 10.37 -13.68 -46.38
CA SER A 83 11.79 -14.01 -46.51
C SER A 83 12.62 -12.96 -47.26
N ASP A 84 11.99 -12.06 -48.01
CA ASP A 84 12.65 -10.94 -48.70
C ASP A 84 13.20 -9.87 -47.75
N ILE A 85 12.63 -9.73 -46.54
CA ILE A 85 13.07 -8.73 -45.57
C ILE A 85 13.74 -9.30 -44.31
N THR A 86 13.81 -10.63 -44.17
CA THR A 86 14.37 -11.24 -42.95
C THR A 86 14.94 -12.64 -43.13
N THR A 87 15.87 -13.01 -42.26
CA THR A 87 16.54 -14.32 -42.17
C THR A 87 16.15 -15.13 -40.94
N ILE A 88 15.19 -14.64 -40.15
CA ILE A 88 14.73 -15.25 -38.89
C ILE A 88 14.13 -16.64 -39.14
N ASP A 89 14.68 -17.67 -38.50
CA ASP A 89 14.25 -19.05 -38.73
C ASP A 89 12.76 -19.28 -38.42
N MET A 90 12.23 -18.72 -37.34
CA MET A 90 10.81 -18.80 -36.97
C MET A 90 9.86 -18.32 -38.08
N LEU A 91 10.31 -17.39 -38.94
CA LEU A 91 9.50 -16.80 -40.00
C LEU A 91 9.74 -17.44 -41.38
N LYS A 92 10.60 -18.46 -41.48
CA LYS A 92 10.91 -19.13 -42.75
C LYS A 92 9.87 -20.19 -43.08
N GLY A 93 9.14 -19.96 -44.16
CA GLY A 93 8.20 -20.92 -44.75
C GLY A 93 6.77 -20.74 -44.24
N VAL A 94 5.85 -20.50 -45.17
CA VAL A 94 4.41 -20.43 -44.89
C VAL A 94 3.94 -21.75 -44.28
N GLY A 95 3.14 -21.68 -43.22
CA GLY A 95 2.65 -22.81 -42.44
C GLY A 95 3.59 -23.27 -41.32
N LYS A 96 4.81 -22.72 -41.21
CA LYS A 96 5.70 -23.04 -40.07
C LYS A 96 5.07 -22.58 -38.76
N LYS A 97 5.02 -23.50 -37.79
CA LYS A 97 4.44 -23.26 -36.46
C LYS A 97 5.50 -23.13 -35.38
N THR A 98 5.20 -22.35 -34.35
CA THR A 98 6.09 -22.16 -33.19
C THR A 98 5.26 -22.06 -31.92
N LYS A 99 5.54 -22.94 -30.95
CA LYS A 99 4.90 -22.92 -29.62
C LYS A 99 5.21 -21.59 -28.93
N MET A 100 4.24 -21.07 -28.18
CA MET A 100 4.41 -19.79 -27.49
C MET A 100 3.64 -19.69 -26.18
N LEU A 101 4.03 -18.70 -25.37
CA LEU A 101 3.31 -18.21 -24.20
C LEU A 101 3.06 -16.71 -24.36
N THR A 102 1.82 -16.26 -24.16
CA THR A 102 1.50 -14.84 -24.08
C THR A 102 1.04 -14.48 -22.68
N ARG A 103 1.52 -13.35 -22.15
CA ARG A 103 1.04 -12.71 -20.93
C ARG A 103 0.58 -11.28 -21.20
N PHE A 104 -0.66 -11.00 -20.82
CA PHE A 104 -1.25 -9.68 -20.79
C PHE A 104 -1.21 -9.11 -19.37
N SER A 105 -1.27 -7.79 -19.25
CA SER A 105 -1.20 -7.13 -17.93
C SER A 105 -1.70 -5.70 -17.97
N THR A 106 -2.05 -5.12 -16.82
CA THR A 106 -2.03 -3.66 -16.61
C THR A 106 -0.57 -3.19 -16.41
N VAL A 107 -0.30 -1.96 -15.95
CA VAL A 107 1.07 -1.43 -15.75
C VAL A 107 1.30 -0.94 -14.32
N GLY A 108 0.54 0.06 -13.87
CA GLY A 108 0.81 0.80 -12.64
C GLY A 108 0.27 0.12 -11.38
N GLY A 109 -0.73 -0.75 -11.51
CA GLY A 109 -1.35 -1.46 -10.39
C GLY A 109 -0.47 -2.56 -9.78
N GLU A 110 -0.73 -2.89 -8.51
CA GLU A 110 -0.15 -4.07 -7.84
C GLU A 110 -0.86 -5.36 -8.30
N LYS A 111 -0.36 -6.54 -7.93
CA LYS A 111 -0.94 -7.84 -8.31
C LYS A 111 -2.43 -8.00 -7.99
N GLY A 112 -2.92 -7.34 -6.94
CA GLY A 112 -4.33 -7.35 -6.53
C GLY A 112 -5.20 -6.22 -7.14
N SER A 113 -4.66 -5.41 -8.05
CA SER A 113 -5.41 -4.34 -8.71
C SER A 113 -6.43 -4.87 -9.74
N PRO A 114 -7.49 -4.12 -10.06
CA PRO A 114 -8.52 -4.58 -10.99
C PRO A 114 -8.07 -4.52 -12.46
N ASP A 115 -8.45 -5.55 -13.23
CA ASP A 115 -8.13 -5.69 -14.67
C ASP A 115 -8.66 -4.53 -15.53
N SER A 116 -9.82 -3.98 -15.15
CA SER A 116 -10.51 -2.90 -15.85
C SER A 116 -10.02 -1.49 -15.47
N ALA A 117 -8.95 -1.36 -14.68
CA ALA A 117 -8.33 -0.07 -14.38
C ALA A 117 -7.93 0.69 -15.67
N ARG A 118 -8.08 2.01 -15.70
CA ARG A 118 -7.56 2.83 -16.81
C ARG A 118 -6.03 2.83 -16.75
N ASP A 119 -5.40 2.17 -17.71
CA ASP A 119 -3.95 1.91 -17.72
C ASP A 119 -3.53 1.53 -19.16
N PRO A 120 -2.25 1.59 -19.58
CA PRO A 120 -1.82 0.81 -20.73
C PRO A 120 -1.98 -0.69 -20.41
N ARG A 121 -1.96 -1.54 -21.44
CA ARG A 121 -1.87 -2.98 -21.25
C ARG A 121 -0.57 -3.52 -21.81
N GLY A 122 0.14 -4.30 -21.01
CA GLY A 122 1.27 -5.10 -21.50
C GLY A 122 0.77 -6.25 -22.37
N PHE A 123 1.52 -6.54 -23.43
CA PHE A 123 1.28 -7.60 -24.40
C PHE A 123 2.61 -8.32 -24.65
N ALA A 124 2.97 -9.27 -23.79
CA ALA A 124 4.24 -9.98 -23.87
C ALA A 124 4.07 -11.37 -24.47
N CYS A 125 4.81 -11.71 -25.51
CA CYS A 125 4.82 -13.03 -26.14
C CYS A 125 6.22 -13.64 -26.07
N LYS A 126 6.33 -14.90 -25.69
CA LYS A 126 7.56 -15.71 -25.71
C LYS A 126 7.38 -16.82 -26.73
N PHE A 127 8.22 -16.85 -27.76
CA PHE A 127 8.25 -17.88 -28.78
C PHE A 127 9.38 -18.84 -28.48
N TYR A 128 9.05 -20.13 -28.36
CA TYR A 128 10.03 -21.20 -28.15
C TYR A 128 10.53 -21.65 -29.53
N THR A 129 11.54 -20.97 -30.06
CA THR A 129 12.08 -21.25 -31.41
C THR A 129 13.22 -22.28 -31.35
N GLU A 130 13.55 -22.88 -32.49
CA GLU A 130 14.69 -23.80 -32.63
C GLU A 130 16.05 -23.14 -32.38
N GLU A 131 16.12 -21.80 -32.45
CA GLU A 131 17.34 -21.00 -32.28
C GLU A 131 17.34 -20.18 -30.98
N GLY A 132 16.49 -20.56 -30.02
CA GLY A 132 16.37 -19.92 -28.72
C GLY A 132 15.02 -19.24 -28.50
N ASN A 133 14.79 -18.72 -27.30
CA ASN A 133 13.58 -17.96 -27.02
C ASN A 133 13.65 -16.58 -27.69
N TRP A 134 12.58 -16.19 -28.38
CA TRP A 134 12.39 -14.82 -28.86
C TRP A 134 11.23 -14.20 -28.12
N ASP A 135 11.43 -13.06 -27.46
CA ASP A 135 10.38 -12.40 -26.69
C ASP A 135 9.94 -11.07 -27.34
N TRP A 136 8.65 -10.95 -27.64
CA TRP A 136 8.01 -9.68 -28.00
C TRP A 136 7.42 -9.05 -26.73
N VAL A 137 8.03 -8.00 -26.21
CA VAL A 137 7.59 -7.35 -24.95
C VAL A 137 6.94 -6.01 -25.24
N PHE A 138 5.68 -6.07 -25.65
CA PHE A 138 4.93 -4.98 -26.29
C PHE A 138 3.84 -4.40 -25.38
N ASN A 139 3.12 -3.39 -25.87
CA ASN A 139 1.92 -2.83 -25.22
C ASN A 139 0.72 -2.81 -26.19
N ASN A 140 -0.47 -2.53 -25.67
CA ASN A 140 -1.68 -2.34 -26.47
C ASN A 140 -1.80 -0.94 -27.11
N THR A 141 -0.84 -0.07 -26.89
CA THR A 141 -0.73 1.26 -27.51
C THR A 141 0.53 1.33 -28.37
N PRO A 142 0.50 2.06 -29.50
CA PRO A 142 1.61 2.10 -30.46
C PRO A 142 2.77 3.01 -30.05
N VAL A 143 2.63 3.77 -28.97
CA VAL A 143 3.65 4.69 -28.43
C VAL A 143 3.75 4.54 -26.92
N PHE A 144 4.77 5.16 -26.33
CA PHE A 144 4.98 5.22 -24.88
C PHE A 144 5.06 6.67 -24.37
N PHE A 145 5.13 6.83 -23.04
CA PHE A 145 5.09 8.14 -22.39
C PHE A 145 6.40 8.93 -22.48
N LEU A 146 7.52 8.28 -22.80
CA LEU A 146 8.85 8.88 -22.74
C LEU A 146 9.71 8.40 -23.90
N ARG A 147 10.70 9.23 -24.24
CA ARG A 147 11.77 8.92 -25.19
C ARG A 147 13.16 8.88 -24.56
N ASP A 148 13.30 9.32 -23.31
CA ASP A 148 14.54 9.24 -22.53
C ASP A 148 14.39 8.20 -21.41
N PRO A 149 15.23 7.15 -21.35
CA PRO A 149 15.05 6.03 -20.43
C PRO A 149 15.25 6.40 -18.95
N SER A 150 16.07 7.41 -18.64
CA SER A 150 16.29 7.87 -17.27
C SER A 150 15.00 8.36 -16.58
N LYS A 151 13.99 8.76 -17.37
CA LYS A 151 12.68 9.17 -16.88
C LYS A 151 11.81 8.01 -16.45
N PHE A 152 12.14 6.76 -16.77
CA PHE A 152 11.26 5.62 -16.51
C PHE A 152 10.96 5.43 -15.01
N PRO A 153 11.93 5.41 -14.09
CA PRO A 153 11.63 5.34 -12.66
C PRO A 153 10.83 6.54 -12.16
N ILE A 154 11.18 7.76 -12.63
CA ILE A 154 10.50 9.01 -12.27
C ILE A 154 9.03 8.95 -12.67
N PHE A 155 8.76 8.56 -13.91
CA PHE A 155 7.41 8.37 -14.43
C PHE A 155 6.66 7.30 -13.63
N ILE A 156 7.21 6.09 -13.48
CA ILE A 156 6.51 4.98 -12.82
C ILE A 156 6.17 5.30 -11.35
N HIS A 157 7.02 6.04 -10.63
CA HIS A 157 6.69 6.50 -9.28
C HIS A 157 5.39 7.32 -9.23
N THR A 158 5.10 8.11 -10.27
CA THR A 158 3.87 8.93 -10.34
C THR A 158 2.62 8.09 -10.63
N GLN A 159 2.80 6.88 -11.19
CA GLN A 159 1.72 5.93 -11.48
C GLN A 159 1.42 5.01 -10.27
N LYS A 160 2.35 4.92 -9.33
CA LYS A 160 2.27 4.11 -8.10
C LYS A 160 1.60 4.89 -6.98
N ARG A 161 1.94 4.60 -5.72
CA ARG A 161 1.33 5.21 -4.54
C ARG A 161 2.19 6.36 -4.05
N ASN A 162 1.56 7.41 -3.55
CA ASN A 162 2.23 8.51 -2.87
C ASN A 162 3.03 7.94 -1.68
N PRO A 163 4.31 8.27 -1.53
CA PRO A 163 5.20 7.62 -0.56
C PRO A 163 4.85 7.91 0.90
N GLN A 164 4.15 9.02 1.18
CA GLN A 164 3.74 9.38 2.54
C GLN A 164 2.40 8.73 2.91
N THR A 165 1.43 8.78 1.99
CA THR A 165 0.04 8.39 2.29
C THR A 165 -0.28 6.96 1.85
N ASN A 166 0.54 6.38 0.99
CA ASN A 166 0.30 5.11 0.31
C ASN A 166 -1.01 5.09 -0.52
N LEU A 167 -1.48 6.27 -0.95
CA LEU A 167 -2.69 6.44 -1.76
C LEU A 167 -2.36 6.79 -3.22
N LYS A 168 -3.32 6.61 -4.12
CA LYS A 168 -3.26 7.19 -5.47
C LYS A 168 -3.40 8.71 -5.36
N ASP A 169 -2.58 9.44 -6.10
CA ASP A 169 -2.49 10.90 -6.00
C ASP A 169 -2.54 11.54 -7.39
N ALA A 170 -3.67 12.18 -7.69
CA ALA A 170 -3.87 12.88 -8.96
C ALA A 170 -2.91 14.06 -9.14
N THR A 171 -2.44 14.68 -8.06
CA THR A 171 -1.46 15.76 -8.15
C THR A 171 -0.13 15.22 -8.64
N MET A 172 0.42 14.16 -8.02
CA MET A 172 1.67 13.55 -8.46
C MET A 172 1.59 13.05 -9.91
N PHE A 173 0.48 12.41 -10.28
CA PHE A 173 0.25 11.91 -11.63
C PHE A 173 0.28 13.03 -12.68
N TRP A 174 -0.51 14.09 -12.45
CA TRP A 174 -0.65 15.17 -13.43
C TRP A 174 0.48 16.19 -13.41
N ASP A 175 1.19 16.37 -12.29
CA ASP A 175 2.33 17.28 -12.21
C ASP A 175 3.45 16.82 -13.13
N TYR A 176 3.78 15.52 -13.09
CA TYR A 176 4.73 14.91 -14.02
C TYR A 176 4.29 15.08 -15.48
N LEU A 177 3.06 14.67 -15.83
CA LEU A 177 2.58 14.74 -17.22
C LEU A 177 2.50 16.17 -17.75
N SER A 178 2.20 17.15 -16.89
CA SER A 178 2.17 18.56 -17.29
C SER A 178 3.55 19.19 -17.48
N THR A 179 4.61 18.56 -16.97
CA THR A 179 6.00 19.03 -17.09
C THR A 179 6.82 18.21 -18.10
N HIS A 180 6.39 16.99 -18.41
CA HIS A 180 7.00 16.06 -19.37
C HIS A 180 6.05 15.81 -20.54
N GLN A 181 5.84 16.87 -21.34
CA GLN A 181 4.76 16.91 -22.33
C GLN A 181 5.06 16.10 -23.61
N GLU A 182 6.24 15.48 -23.75
CA GLU A 182 6.47 14.44 -24.76
C GLU A 182 5.49 13.26 -24.60
N ALA A 183 4.96 13.07 -23.39
CA ALA A 183 3.99 12.04 -23.06
C ALA A 183 2.59 12.29 -23.65
N VAL A 184 2.30 13.50 -24.15
CA VAL A 184 0.93 13.94 -24.45
C VAL A 184 0.20 13.01 -25.43
N HIS A 185 0.92 12.47 -26.42
CA HIS A 185 0.34 11.52 -27.37
C HIS A 185 -0.14 10.23 -26.69
N GLN A 186 0.68 9.67 -25.80
CA GLN A 186 0.31 8.47 -25.03
C GLN A 186 -0.74 8.76 -23.95
N VAL A 187 -0.74 9.96 -23.35
CA VAL A 187 -1.82 10.42 -22.46
C VAL A 187 -3.16 10.43 -23.20
N MET A 188 -3.17 10.88 -24.45
CA MET A 188 -4.36 10.85 -25.27
C MET A 188 -4.87 9.44 -25.53
N HIS A 189 -3.97 8.47 -25.75
CA HIS A 189 -4.36 7.06 -25.82
C HIS A 189 -4.95 6.55 -24.50
N LEU A 190 -4.27 6.79 -23.37
CA LEU A 190 -4.66 6.31 -22.05
C LEU A 190 -6.04 6.84 -21.60
N PHE A 191 -6.34 8.11 -21.85
CA PHE A 191 -7.60 8.73 -21.43
C PHE A 191 -8.73 8.64 -22.46
N SER A 192 -8.45 8.15 -23.66
CA SER A 192 -9.51 7.64 -24.55
C SER A 192 -10.03 6.30 -24.02
N ASP A 193 -11.14 5.80 -24.56
CA ASP A 193 -11.67 4.49 -24.13
C ASP A 193 -10.69 3.34 -24.42
N ARG A 194 -9.66 3.56 -25.26
CA ARG A 194 -8.56 2.60 -25.49
C ARG A 194 -7.74 2.27 -24.23
N GLY A 195 -7.76 3.12 -23.20
CA GLY A 195 -7.14 2.84 -21.90
C GLY A 195 -7.93 1.87 -21.01
N THR A 196 -9.15 1.52 -21.43
CA THR A 196 -10.07 0.59 -20.76
C THR A 196 -10.58 -0.45 -21.77
N PRO A 197 -9.71 -1.31 -22.34
CA PRO A 197 -10.14 -2.36 -23.26
C PRO A 197 -11.18 -3.29 -22.61
N TYR A 198 -12.07 -3.86 -23.42
CA TYR A 198 -13.15 -4.73 -22.95
C TYR A 198 -12.64 -6.05 -22.37
N SER A 199 -11.62 -6.63 -23.01
CA SER A 199 -10.86 -7.76 -22.49
C SER A 199 -9.52 -7.87 -23.19
N TYR A 200 -8.63 -8.73 -22.70
CA TYR A 200 -7.34 -8.97 -23.34
C TYR A 200 -7.48 -9.46 -24.79
N ARG A 201 -8.57 -10.18 -25.12
CA ARG A 201 -8.84 -10.68 -26.47
C ARG A 201 -9.26 -9.57 -27.45
N HIS A 202 -9.81 -8.47 -26.94
CA HIS A 202 -10.37 -7.39 -27.77
C HIS A 202 -9.45 -6.17 -27.88
N MET A 203 -8.14 -6.37 -27.77
CA MET A 203 -7.13 -5.32 -27.94
C MET A 203 -6.02 -5.74 -28.91
N ASN A 204 -5.42 -4.74 -29.54
CA ASN A 204 -4.24 -4.92 -30.38
C ASN A 204 -2.97 -4.94 -29.51
N GLY A 205 -1.86 -5.38 -30.08
CA GLY A 205 -0.51 -5.23 -29.54
C GLY A 205 0.40 -4.47 -30.52
N TYR A 206 1.40 -3.78 -30.00
CA TYR A 206 2.30 -2.94 -30.79
C TYR A 206 3.71 -2.96 -30.20
N SER A 207 4.72 -3.10 -31.06
CA SER A 207 6.10 -3.02 -30.61
C SER A 207 6.43 -1.68 -29.97
N GLY A 208 5.91 -0.60 -30.54
CA GLY A 208 6.27 0.78 -30.24
C GLY A 208 7.70 1.08 -30.68
N HIS A 209 8.64 0.30 -30.15
CA HIS A 209 10.02 0.30 -30.59
C HIS A 209 10.18 -0.11 -32.04
N THR A 210 11.21 0.49 -32.64
CA THR A 210 11.78 0.06 -33.91
C THR A 210 12.80 -1.04 -33.65
N TYR A 211 12.78 -2.10 -34.46
CA TYR A 211 13.78 -3.17 -34.47
C TYR A 211 14.48 -3.22 -35.83
N LYS A 212 15.59 -3.95 -35.91
CA LYS A 212 16.26 -4.27 -37.17
C LYS A 212 15.97 -5.71 -37.54
N TRP A 213 15.55 -5.96 -38.79
CA TRP A 213 15.46 -7.30 -39.38
C TRP A 213 16.51 -7.47 -40.47
N ILE A 214 17.35 -8.50 -40.35
CA ILE A 214 18.47 -8.77 -41.26
C ILE A 214 17.98 -9.50 -42.51
N LYS A 215 18.18 -8.87 -43.67
CA LYS A 215 17.83 -9.39 -44.99
C LYS A 215 18.76 -10.54 -45.43
N PRO A 216 18.35 -11.36 -46.41
CA PRO A 216 19.20 -12.43 -46.95
C PRO A 216 20.56 -11.97 -47.50
N ASP A 217 20.63 -10.73 -48.02
CA ASP A 217 21.86 -10.11 -48.54
C ASP A 217 22.85 -9.67 -47.43
N GLY A 218 22.45 -9.73 -46.15
CA GLY A 218 23.26 -9.30 -45.01
C GLY A 218 23.07 -7.84 -44.60
N THR A 219 22.33 -7.04 -45.36
CA THR A 219 21.86 -5.71 -44.93
C THR A 219 20.59 -5.84 -44.09
N PHE A 220 19.93 -4.76 -43.70
CA PHE A 220 18.76 -4.82 -42.81
C PHE A 220 17.70 -3.75 -43.14
N ASN A 221 16.50 -3.94 -42.60
CA ASN A 221 15.44 -2.94 -42.58
C ASN A 221 15.05 -2.60 -41.14
N TYR A 222 14.61 -1.36 -40.92
CA TYR A 222 13.91 -0.98 -39.70
C TYR A 222 12.46 -1.44 -39.75
N VAL A 223 11.97 -1.99 -38.64
CA VAL A 223 10.62 -2.55 -38.56
C VAL A 223 9.89 -2.18 -37.28
N GLN A 224 8.56 -2.01 -37.39
CA GLN A 224 7.63 -1.96 -36.25
C GLN A 224 6.56 -3.05 -36.40
N LEU A 225 6.28 -3.77 -35.32
CA LEU A 225 5.34 -4.90 -35.32
C LEU A 225 3.97 -4.48 -34.79
N HIS A 226 2.91 -4.98 -35.42
CA HIS A 226 1.52 -4.71 -35.08
C HIS A 226 0.75 -6.02 -34.99
N LEU A 227 0.13 -6.29 -33.85
CA LEU A 227 -0.68 -7.48 -33.58
C LEU A 227 -2.14 -7.04 -33.55
N LYS A 228 -2.94 -7.43 -34.54
CA LYS A 228 -4.34 -7.03 -34.65
C LYS A 228 -5.24 -8.15 -34.17
N THR A 229 -6.11 -7.87 -33.20
CA THR A 229 -7.07 -8.87 -32.73
C THR A 229 -8.04 -9.25 -33.84
N ASP A 230 -8.28 -10.55 -34.01
CA ASP A 230 -9.28 -11.07 -34.94
C ASP A 230 -10.70 -11.08 -34.33
N GLN A 231 -10.84 -10.74 -33.04
CA GLN A 231 -12.13 -10.69 -32.32
C GLN A 231 -12.81 -9.32 -32.43
N GLY A 232 -12.12 -8.34 -33.03
CA GLY A 232 -12.54 -6.95 -33.06
C GLY A 232 -12.04 -6.16 -31.85
N ASN A 233 -11.65 -4.91 -32.07
CA ASN A 233 -11.19 -4.03 -31.00
C ASN A 233 -12.41 -3.45 -30.24
N LYS A 234 -12.46 -3.63 -28.93
CA LYS A 234 -13.59 -3.20 -28.09
C LYS A 234 -13.09 -2.62 -26.77
N THR A 235 -13.79 -1.59 -26.29
CA THR A 235 -13.44 -0.83 -25.08
C THR A 235 -14.66 -0.61 -24.20
N PHE A 236 -14.43 -0.42 -22.90
CA PHE A 236 -15.39 0.12 -21.96
C PHE A 236 -15.34 1.65 -21.94
N THR A 237 -16.47 2.26 -21.64
CA THR A 237 -16.52 3.63 -21.10
C THR A 237 -15.90 3.67 -19.70
N ASN A 238 -15.62 4.87 -19.19
CA ASN A 238 -15.02 5.02 -17.86
C ASN A 238 -15.96 4.57 -16.74
N GLU A 239 -17.26 4.81 -16.88
CA GLU A 239 -18.29 4.41 -15.94
C GLU A 239 -18.42 2.88 -15.88
N GLU A 240 -18.46 2.21 -17.04
CA GLU A 240 -18.49 0.74 -17.12
C GLU A 240 -17.23 0.13 -16.52
N ALA A 241 -16.06 0.64 -16.88
CA ALA A 241 -14.78 0.17 -16.35
C ALA A 241 -14.73 0.34 -14.83
N THR A 242 -15.13 1.50 -14.31
CA THR A 242 -15.16 1.80 -12.87
C THR A 242 -16.13 0.90 -12.12
N ARG A 243 -17.32 0.64 -12.68
CA ARG A 243 -18.28 -0.31 -12.09
C ARG A 243 -17.68 -1.71 -12.01
N LEU A 244 -17.03 -2.15 -13.08
CA LEU A 244 -16.45 -3.49 -13.17
C LEU A 244 -15.30 -3.69 -12.19
N GLN A 245 -14.53 -2.64 -11.86
CA GLN A 245 -13.50 -2.72 -10.82
C GLN A 245 -14.06 -3.18 -9.46
N ALA A 246 -15.32 -2.87 -9.17
CA ALA A 246 -16.00 -3.28 -7.94
C ALA A 246 -16.76 -4.61 -8.10
N GLU A 247 -17.42 -4.82 -9.23
CA GLU A 247 -18.25 -6.02 -9.47
C GLU A 247 -17.41 -7.27 -9.80
N ASN A 248 -16.38 -7.12 -10.63
CA ASN A 248 -15.47 -8.20 -11.02
C ASN A 248 -14.07 -7.64 -11.33
N PRO A 249 -13.18 -7.52 -10.33
CA PRO A 249 -11.82 -7.02 -10.53
C PRO A 249 -10.94 -7.95 -11.39
N ASP A 250 -11.40 -9.17 -11.70
CA ASP A 250 -10.66 -10.20 -12.43
C ASP A 250 -11.22 -10.45 -13.85
N TRP A 251 -12.08 -9.55 -14.34
CA TRP A 251 -12.84 -9.73 -15.58
C TRP A 251 -11.99 -10.13 -16.81
N HIS A 252 -10.83 -9.51 -17.04
CA HIS A 252 -10.02 -9.83 -18.24
C HIS A 252 -9.35 -11.20 -18.10
N THR A 253 -8.91 -11.53 -16.89
CA THR A 253 -8.33 -12.82 -16.54
C THR A 253 -9.36 -13.93 -16.72
N GLU A 254 -10.56 -13.72 -16.19
CA GLU A 254 -11.69 -14.65 -16.31
C GLU A 254 -12.15 -14.81 -17.76
N ASP A 255 -12.31 -13.71 -18.53
CA ASP A 255 -12.69 -13.76 -19.95
C ASP A 255 -11.70 -14.59 -20.78
N LEU A 256 -10.39 -14.36 -20.61
CA LEU A 256 -9.36 -15.10 -21.35
C LEU A 256 -9.40 -16.60 -21.00
N PHE A 257 -9.43 -16.93 -19.71
CA PHE A 257 -9.43 -18.31 -19.24
C PHE A 257 -10.68 -19.06 -19.74
N ASN A 258 -11.85 -18.47 -19.54
CA ASN A 258 -13.12 -19.09 -19.87
C ASN A 258 -13.32 -19.22 -21.39
N ALA A 259 -12.85 -18.26 -22.19
CA ALA A 259 -12.91 -18.36 -23.65
C ALA A 259 -12.12 -19.58 -24.16
N ILE A 260 -10.87 -19.74 -23.69
CA ILE A 260 -10.02 -20.89 -24.06
C ILE A 260 -10.63 -22.21 -23.54
N ALA A 261 -11.15 -22.23 -22.31
CA ALA A 261 -11.80 -23.41 -21.75
C ALA A 261 -13.04 -23.86 -22.56
N ARG A 262 -13.76 -22.92 -23.19
CA ARG A 262 -14.87 -23.20 -24.10
C ARG A 262 -14.45 -23.51 -25.54
N GLY A 263 -13.15 -23.46 -25.87
CA GLY A 263 -12.64 -23.62 -27.23
C GLY A 263 -12.77 -22.37 -28.12
N GLU A 264 -13.18 -21.23 -27.55
CA GLU A 264 -13.24 -19.91 -28.23
C GLU A 264 -11.85 -19.24 -28.25
N ASN A 265 -10.88 -19.94 -28.83
CA ASN A 265 -9.46 -19.58 -28.80
C ASN A 265 -9.21 -18.23 -29.49
N PRO A 266 -8.73 -17.20 -28.77
CA PRO A 266 -8.44 -15.91 -29.39
C PRO A 266 -7.20 -15.97 -30.27
N SER A 267 -7.23 -15.20 -31.36
CA SER A 267 -6.14 -15.06 -32.30
C SER A 267 -5.84 -13.61 -32.66
N TRP A 268 -4.60 -13.36 -33.07
CA TRP A 268 -4.14 -12.08 -33.58
C TRP A 268 -3.36 -12.26 -34.86
N THR A 269 -3.73 -11.48 -35.87
CA THR A 269 -2.98 -11.37 -37.12
C THR A 269 -1.80 -10.40 -36.94
N CYS A 270 -0.60 -10.85 -37.31
CA CYS A 270 0.66 -10.15 -37.19
C CYS A 270 1.01 -9.39 -38.48
N TYR A 271 1.35 -8.12 -38.31
CA TYR A 271 1.76 -7.22 -39.37
C TYR A 271 3.09 -6.54 -39.02
N VAL A 272 3.78 -6.08 -40.05
CA VAL A 272 5.01 -5.31 -39.94
C VAL A 272 4.95 -4.07 -40.82
N GLN A 273 5.44 -2.95 -40.31
CA GLN A 273 5.81 -1.77 -41.10
C GLN A 273 7.32 -1.82 -41.36
N VAL A 274 7.75 -1.46 -42.56
CA VAL A 274 9.14 -1.63 -43.00
C VAL A 274 9.66 -0.31 -43.58
N LEU A 275 10.81 0.13 -43.10
CA LEU A 275 11.58 1.24 -43.65
C LEU A 275 12.99 0.77 -43.96
N SER A 276 13.50 1.08 -45.16
CA SER A 276 14.94 0.97 -45.41
C SER A 276 15.70 2.00 -44.57
N PRO A 277 17.00 1.81 -44.35
CA PRO A 277 17.78 2.78 -43.60
C PRO A 277 17.77 4.18 -44.24
N GLU A 278 17.84 4.27 -45.57
CA GLU A 278 17.77 5.54 -46.31
C GLU A 278 16.39 6.21 -46.23
N GLN A 279 15.33 5.42 -46.12
CA GLN A 279 13.98 5.94 -45.87
C GLN A 279 13.86 6.48 -44.45
N ALA A 280 14.44 5.78 -43.46
CA ALA A 280 14.43 6.21 -42.07
C ALA A 280 15.18 7.53 -41.84
N GLU A 281 16.32 7.75 -42.52
CA GLU A 281 17.07 9.02 -42.47
C GLU A 281 16.26 10.22 -42.97
N LYS A 282 15.39 10.00 -43.97
CA LYS A 282 14.56 11.05 -44.57
C LYS A 282 13.17 11.14 -43.94
N PHE A 283 12.86 10.23 -43.01
CA PHE A 283 11.55 10.16 -42.41
C PHE A 283 11.34 11.36 -41.47
N ARG A 284 10.18 12.00 -41.56
CA ARG A 284 9.85 13.18 -40.75
C ARG A 284 9.99 12.90 -39.25
N TRP A 285 9.59 11.72 -38.84
CA TRP A 285 9.62 11.29 -37.44
C TRP A 285 10.92 10.56 -37.18
N ASN A 286 11.57 10.87 -36.06
CA ASN A 286 12.68 10.05 -35.60
C ASN A 286 12.18 8.62 -35.35
N VAL A 287 12.68 7.66 -36.12
CA VAL A 287 12.31 6.23 -36.01
C VAL A 287 12.69 5.62 -34.66
N PHE A 288 13.55 6.28 -33.88
CA PHE A 288 13.98 5.87 -32.54
C PHE A 288 13.22 6.59 -31.41
N ASP A 289 12.29 7.50 -31.75
CA ASP A 289 11.45 8.18 -30.76
C ASP A 289 10.18 7.36 -30.49
N LEU A 290 10.17 6.66 -29.36
CA LEU A 290 9.07 5.82 -28.89
C LEU A 290 7.75 6.58 -28.63
N THR A 291 7.76 7.92 -28.64
CA THR A 291 6.54 8.74 -28.52
C THR A 291 5.85 8.98 -29.87
N LYS A 292 6.42 8.51 -30.98
CA LYS A 292 5.92 8.72 -32.35
C LYS A 292 5.46 7.42 -33.00
N VAL A 293 4.35 7.49 -33.74
CA VAL A 293 3.91 6.41 -34.64
C VAL A 293 4.47 6.62 -36.04
N TRP A 294 4.61 5.54 -36.81
CA TRP A 294 4.74 5.60 -38.25
C TRP A 294 3.35 5.61 -38.88
N PRO A 295 2.89 6.72 -39.49
CA PRO A 295 1.55 6.79 -40.05
C PRO A 295 1.33 5.68 -41.08
N GLN A 296 0.26 4.90 -40.93
CA GLN A 296 -0.02 3.75 -41.81
C GLN A 296 -0.27 4.14 -43.27
N ALA A 297 -0.64 5.40 -43.53
CA ALA A 297 -0.76 5.93 -44.88
C ALA A 297 0.60 6.15 -45.57
N GLU A 298 1.66 6.35 -44.79
CA GLU A 298 3.03 6.56 -45.30
C GLU A 298 3.82 5.25 -45.29
N VAL A 299 3.65 4.43 -44.24
CA VAL A 299 4.29 3.12 -44.09
C VAL A 299 3.21 2.06 -43.91
N PRO A 300 2.74 1.40 -44.99
CA PRO A 300 1.62 0.46 -44.91
C PRO A 300 1.97 -0.81 -44.14
N LEU A 301 0.94 -1.48 -43.62
CA LEU A 301 1.07 -2.75 -42.92
C LEU A 301 1.22 -3.91 -43.91
N ARG A 302 2.24 -4.75 -43.71
CA ARG A 302 2.42 -6.03 -44.39
C ARG A 302 2.13 -7.19 -43.45
N ARG A 303 1.19 -8.07 -43.81
CA ARG A 303 0.86 -9.28 -43.02
C ARG A 303 1.98 -10.32 -43.16
N PHE A 304 2.24 -11.09 -42.11
CA PHE A 304 3.24 -12.18 -42.17
C PHE A 304 2.94 -13.41 -41.32
N GLY A 305 2.03 -13.31 -40.35
CA GLY A 305 1.70 -14.44 -39.50
C GLY A 305 0.43 -14.23 -38.70
N ARG A 306 0.07 -15.24 -37.93
CA ARG A 306 -1.03 -15.20 -36.97
C ARG A 306 -0.69 -16.13 -35.81
N PHE A 307 -1.04 -15.74 -34.60
CA PHE A 307 -1.00 -16.69 -33.47
C PHE A 307 -2.37 -16.88 -32.84
N THR A 308 -2.57 -18.06 -32.27
CA THR A 308 -3.81 -18.47 -31.59
C THR A 308 -3.46 -19.01 -30.22
N LEU A 309 -4.11 -18.49 -29.17
CA LEU A 309 -3.95 -18.98 -27.79
C LEU A 309 -5.02 -20.05 -27.53
N ASN A 310 -4.58 -21.26 -27.20
CA ASN A 310 -5.43 -22.45 -27.19
C ASN A 310 -5.28 -23.33 -25.95
N LYS A 311 -4.46 -22.93 -24.97
CA LYS A 311 -4.26 -23.70 -23.74
C LYS A 311 -4.03 -22.79 -22.54
N ASN A 312 -4.85 -22.95 -21.51
CA ASN A 312 -4.67 -22.28 -20.22
C ASN A 312 -3.48 -22.85 -19.44
N ALA A 313 -2.94 -22.05 -18.53
CA ALA A 313 -1.99 -22.52 -17.53
C ALA A 313 -2.66 -23.57 -16.63
N GLN A 314 -1.93 -24.64 -16.32
CA GLN A 314 -2.30 -25.61 -15.28
C GLN A 314 -2.08 -25.02 -13.88
N ASN A 315 -1.01 -24.23 -13.71
CA ASN A 315 -0.75 -23.51 -12.47
C ASN A 315 -0.30 -22.08 -12.76
N TYR A 316 -1.14 -21.12 -12.36
CA TYR A 316 -0.87 -19.70 -12.59
C TYR A 316 0.49 -19.26 -12.02
N PHE A 317 0.86 -19.70 -10.82
CA PHE A 317 2.12 -19.29 -10.21
C PHE A 317 3.33 -19.84 -10.97
N ALA A 318 3.33 -21.14 -11.26
CA ALA A 318 4.42 -21.83 -11.97
C ALA A 318 4.62 -21.30 -13.40
N GLU A 319 3.53 -21.01 -14.11
CA GLU A 319 3.59 -20.75 -15.55
C GLU A 319 3.40 -19.27 -15.91
N ILE A 320 2.59 -18.50 -15.16
CA ILE A 320 2.31 -17.10 -15.49
C ILE A 320 3.06 -16.14 -14.56
N GLU A 321 3.03 -16.38 -13.25
CA GLU A 321 3.74 -15.54 -12.29
C GLU A 321 5.25 -15.66 -12.49
N GLN A 322 5.81 -16.86 -12.65
CA GLN A 322 7.25 -17.08 -12.83
C GLN A 322 7.76 -16.88 -14.27
N ALA A 323 6.89 -16.63 -15.25
CA ALA A 323 7.33 -16.31 -16.61
C ALA A 323 8.20 -15.03 -16.66
N ALA A 324 9.37 -15.12 -17.27
CA ALA A 324 10.31 -14.04 -17.46
C ALA A 324 10.40 -13.70 -18.96
N PHE A 325 9.91 -12.52 -19.32
CA PHE A 325 9.99 -11.99 -20.68
C PHE A 325 11.10 -10.94 -20.74
N SER A 326 11.91 -10.89 -21.80
CA SER A 326 12.93 -9.87 -21.96
C SER A 326 13.10 -9.44 -23.41
N PRO A 327 13.07 -8.14 -23.75
CA PRO A 327 13.38 -7.69 -25.11
C PRO A 327 14.83 -7.98 -25.53
N SER A 328 15.72 -8.37 -24.61
CA SER A 328 17.07 -8.87 -24.93
C SER A 328 17.08 -10.30 -25.48
N HIS A 329 15.98 -11.05 -25.33
CA HIS A 329 15.85 -12.38 -25.92
C HIS A 329 15.49 -12.24 -27.40
N MET A 330 16.53 -12.17 -28.23
CA MET A 330 16.45 -12.13 -29.68
C MET A 330 17.10 -13.37 -30.29
N VAL A 331 16.71 -13.67 -31.52
CA VAL A 331 17.24 -14.79 -32.32
C VAL A 331 17.97 -14.25 -33.55
N PRO A 332 18.83 -15.05 -34.21
CA PRO A 332 19.48 -14.65 -35.46
C PRO A 332 18.49 -14.02 -36.45
N GLY A 333 18.88 -12.88 -37.01
CA GLY A 333 18.05 -12.10 -37.94
C GLY A 333 17.26 -10.95 -37.30
N VAL A 334 17.24 -10.82 -35.97
CA VAL A 334 16.70 -9.66 -35.26
C VAL A 334 17.81 -8.96 -34.47
N GLU A 335 17.87 -7.64 -34.55
CA GLU A 335 18.75 -6.82 -33.71
C GLU A 335 17.98 -5.63 -33.11
N PRO A 336 18.41 -5.12 -31.93
CA PRO A 336 17.85 -3.89 -31.39
C PRO A 336 18.22 -2.70 -32.28
N SER A 337 17.34 -1.70 -32.37
CA SER A 337 17.67 -0.42 -32.98
C SER A 337 18.36 0.52 -31.98
N ALA A 338 18.72 1.74 -32.42
CA ALA A 338 19.30 2.77 -31.56
C ALA A 338 18.27 3.51 -30.69
N ASP A 339 17.02 3.04 -30.60
CA ASP A 339 16.02 3.55 -29.66
C ASP A 339 16.57 3.50 -28.22
N PRO A 340 16.79 4.66 -27.56
CA PRO A 340 17.43 4.71 -26.25
C PRO A 340 16.58 4.04 -25.16
N VAL A 341 15.25 4.04 -25.31
CA VAL A 341 14.36 3.33 -24.40
C VAL A 341 14.50 1.83 -24.62
N LEU A 342 14.51 1.35 -25.86
CA LEU A 342 14.76 -0.07 -26.16
C LEU A 342 16.10 -0.53 -25.59
N GLN A 343 17.18 0.22 -25.85
CA GLN A 343 18.53 -0.07 -25.38
C GLN A 343 18.58 -0.24 -23.85
N SER A 344 17.96 0.67 -23.11
CA SER A 344 17.89 0.56 -21.64
C SER A 344 17.13 -0.68 -21.16
N ARG A 345 16.07 -1.08 -21.89
CA ARG A 345 15.25 -2.23 -21.54
C ARG A 345 16.00 -3.56 -21.74
N LEU A 346 17.00 -3.61 -22.63
CA LEU A 346 17.83 -4.80 -22.82
C LEU A 346 18.57 -5.19 -21.53
N PHE A 347 18.93 -4.20 -20.69
CA PHE A 347 19.53 -4.42 -19.37
C PHE A 347 18.47 -4.64 -18.28
N SER A 348 17.46 -3.77 -18.21
CA SER A 348 16.54 -3.72 -17.07
C SER A 348 15.77 -5.03 -16.85
N TYR A 349 15.37 -5.72 -17.92
CA TYR A 349 14.52 -6.92 -17.82
C TYR A 349 15.29 -8.12 -17.23
N PRO A 350 16.47 -8.52 -17.76
CA PRO A 350 17.25 -9.58 -17.13
C PRO A 350 17.64 -9.26 -15.68
N ASP A 351 17.93 -7.99 -15.36
CA ASP A 351 18.26 -7.57 -14.00
C ASP A 351 17.09 -7.75 -13.02
N THR A 352 15.89 -7.25 -13.36
CA THR A 352 14.72 -7.40 -12.49
C THR A 352 14.30 -8.86 -12.30
N HIS A 353 14.52 -9.73 -13.30
CA HIS A 353 14.26 -11.17 -13.15
C HIS A 353 15.24 -11.82 -12.17
N ARG A 354 16.51 -11.41 -12.14
CA ARG A 354 17.47 -11.90 -11.12
C ARG A 354 17.03 -11.53 -9.71
N HIS A 355 16.49 -10.32 -9.51
CA HIS A 355 15.91 -9.93 -8.22
C HIS A 355 14.66 -10.76 -7.86
N ARG A 356 13.78 -10.98 -8.83
CA ARG A 356 12.47 -11.61 -8.59
C ARG A 356 12.51 -13.13 -8.46
N LEU A 357 13.36 -13.78 -9.25
CA LEU A 357 13.37 -15.23 -9.47
C LEU A 357 14.74 -15.88 -9.20
N GLY A 358 15.76 -15.09 -8.85
CA GLY A 358 17.13 -15.56 -8.65
C GLY A 358 17.93 -15.67 -9.95
N GLY A 359 19.23 -15.95 -9.83
CA GLY A 359 20.18 -15.95 -10.96
C GLY A 359 19.94 -17.04 -12.01
N ASN A 360 19.28 -18.14 -11.63
CA ASN A 360 19.02 -19.30 -12.48
C ASN A 360 17.57 -19.35 -13.01
N TYR A 361 16.88 -18.21 -13.13
CA TYR A 361 15.46 -18.15 -13.52
C TYR A 361 15.14 -18.78 -14.89
N GLU A 362 16.12 -18.93 -15.78
CA GLU A 362 16.00 -19.64 -17.06
C GLU A 362 15.86 -21.16 -16.90
N GLN A 363 16.18 -21.72 -15.73
CA GLN A 363 15.93 -23.12 -15.38
C GLN A 363 14.47 -23.36 -14.95
N ILE A 364 13.68 -22.31 -14.70
CA ILE A 364 12.25 -22.48 -14.39
C ILE A 364 11.55 -23.00 -15.66
N PRO A 365 10.75 -24.08 -15.60
CA PRO A 365 10.25 -24.78 -16.79
C PRO A 365 9.58 -23.92 -17.86
N VAL A 366 8.86 -22.87 -17.45
CA VAL A 366 8.19 -21.96 -18.40
C VAL A 366 9.15 -21.03 -19.15
N ASN A 367 10.35 -20.80 -18.59
CA ASN A 367 11.38 -19.95 -19.19
C ASN A 367 12.38 -20.76 -20.01
N CYS A 368 12.50 -22.07 -19.78
CA CYS A 368 13.45 -22.92 -20.48
C CYS A 368 13.29 -22.83 -22.02
N PRO A 369 14.37 -22.60 -22.77
CA PRO A 369 14.36 -22.74 -24.23
C PRO A 369 14.30 -24.23 -24.63
N LEU A 370 13.91 -24.50 -25.88
CA LEU A 370 13.90 -25.86 -26.45
C LEU A 370 15.28 -26.53 -26.39
N ARG A 371 16.32 -25.75 -26.67
CA ARG A 371 17.71 -26.20 -26.67
C ARG A 371 18.60 -25.08 -26.14
N ALA A 372 19.39 -25.38 -25.11
CA ALA A 372 20.45 -24.52 -24.64
C ALA A 372 21.67 -25.35 -24.24
N PHE A 373 22.84 -24.93 -24.69
CA PHE A 373 24.12 -25.52 -24.30
C PHE A 373 25.12 -24.41 -24.06
N ASN A 374 25.22 -23.97 -22.80
CA ASN A 374 26.17 -22.95 -22.38
C ASN A 374 26.97 -23.43 -21.17
N PRO A 375 28.01 -24.26 -21.39
CA PRO A 375 28.77 -24.85 -20.30
C PRO A 375 29.68 -23.83 -19.59
N THR A 376 29.71 -22.55 -19.91
CA THR A 376 30.49 -21.58 -19.12
C THR A 376 29.68 -20.98 -17.96
N HIS A 377 28.35 -21.12 -17.98
CA HIS A 377 27.48 -20.71 -16.87
C HIS A 377 27.35 -21.86 -15.85
N ARG A 378 27.70 -21.61 -14.58
CA ARG A 378 27.68 -22.61 -13.50
C ARG A 378 27.11 -22.04 -12.20
N ASP A 379 26.68 -22.94 -11.32
CA ASP A 379 26.34 -22.71 -9.92
C ASP A 379 25.17 -21.73 -9.73
N GLY A 380 25.22 -20.90 -8.69
CA GLY A 380 24.18 -19.94 -8.35
C GLY A 380 23.02 -20.53 -7.55
N TYR A 381 22.27 -19.64 -6.89
CA TYR A 381 21.11 -20.00 -6.09
C TYR A 381 20.08 -20.81 -6.92
N MET A 382 19.57 -21.91 -6.32
CA MET A 382 18.57 -22.80 -6.94
C MET A 382 18.97 -23.37 -8.32
N ASN A 383 20.24 -23.73 -8.50
CA ASN A 383 20.67 -24.54 -9.66
C ASN A 383 20.21 -26.00 -9.48
N VAL A 384 19.35 -26.49 -10.37
CA VAL A 384 18.69 -27.80 -10.22
C VAL A 384 18.80 -28.70 -11.45
N HIS A 385 19.29 -28.20 -12.59
CA HIS A 385 19.42 -28.98 -13.84
C HIS A 385 20.77 -29.71 -13.97
N GLY A 386 21.39 -30.09 -12.85
CA GLY A 386 22.68 -30.83 -12.84
C GLY A 386 23.90 -30.03 -13.29
N ASN A 387 23.75 -28.70 -13.49
CA ASN A 387 24.85 -27.76 -13.71
C ASN A 387 25.81 -28.15 -14.85
N TYR A 388 25.29 -28.77 -15.92
CA TYR A 388 26.05 -29.34 -17.05
C TYR A 388 27.09 -30.42 -16.66
N GLY A 389 27.06 -30.99 -15.46
CA GLY A 389 27.95 -32.07 -15.03
C GLY A 389 29.43 -31.76 -15.25
N ALA A 390 30.20 -32.73 -15.77
CA ALA A 390 31.64 -32.63 -15.99
C ALA A 390 32.06 -31.82 -17.25
N ASN A 391 31.13 -31.10 -17.90
CA ASN A 391 31.48 -30.26 -19.04
C ASN A 391 32.52 -29.20 -18.66
N PRO A 392 33.62 -29.04 -19.43
CA PRO A 392 34.54 -27.92 -19.23
C PRO A 392 33.81 -26.58 -19.31
N ASN A 393 34.04 -25.70 -18.34
CA ASN A 393 33.46 -24.36 -18.27
C ASN A 393 34.38 -23.28 -18.87
N TYR A 394 35.29 -23.70 -19.75
CA TYR A 394 36.26 -22.89 -20.46
C TYR A 394 36.50 -23.50 -21.85
N PRO A 395 37.10 -22.75 -22.82
CA PRO A 395 37.49 -23.31 -24.10
C PRO A 395 38.48 -24.47 -23.91
N SER A 396 38.03 -25.69 -24.20
CA SER A 396 38.75 -26.92 -23.89
C SER A 396 38.93 -27.79 -25.13
N THR A 397 40.14 -28.30 -25.34
CA THR A 397 40.45 -29.24 -26.42
C THR A 397 39.89 -30.65 -26.17
N PHE A 398 39.53 -30.97 -24.91
CA PHE A 398 38.99 -32.28 -24.53
C PHE A 398 37.53 -32.48 -24.95
N ARG A 399 36.78 -31.40 -25.16
CA ARG A 399 35.40 -31.45 -25.62
C ARG A 399 35.15 -30.32 -26.64
N PRO A 400 35.27 -30.61 -27.95
CA PRO A 400 35.02 -29.61 -28.98
C PRO A 400 33.55 -29.17 -28.97
N ILE A 401 33.31 -27.88 -29.23
CA ILE A 401 31.97 -27.27 -29.34
C ILE A 401 31.80 -26.80 -30.79
N GLN A 402 30.62 -27.05 -31.37
CA GLN A 402 30.26 -26.57 -32.70
C GLN A 402 29.68 -25.16 -32.61
N HIS A 403 30.11 -24.27 -33.49
CA HIS A 403 29.57 -22.91 -33.62
C HIS A 403 28.80 -22.79 -34.93
N LYS A 404 27.59 -22.23 -34.87
CA LYS A 404 26.85 -21.82 -36.08
C LYS A 404 27.25 -20.38 -36.43
N PRO A 405 27.58 -20.08 -37.70
CA PRO A 405 27.84 -18.71 -38.10
C PRO A 405 26.53 -17.90 -38.04
N VAL A 406 26.55 -16.78 -37.32
CA VAL A 406 25.46 -15.80 -37.28
C VAL A 406 25.95 -14.52 -37.95
N LYS A 407 25.26 -14.07 -39.00
CA LYS A 407 25.56 -12.81 -39.67
C LYS A 407 24.92 -11.66 -38.88
N ALA A 408 25.75 -10.84 -38.24
CA ALA A 408 25.32 -9.58 -37.64
C ALA A 408 25.39 -8.45 -38.69
N SER A 409 24.56 -7.42 -38.55
CA SER A 409 24.66 -6.21 -39.36
C SER A 409 25.96 -5.46 -39.02
N GLN A 410 26.86 -5.32 -39.98
CA GLN A 410 28.14 -4.60 -39.78
C GLN A 410 28.17 -3.19 -40.39
N GLU A 411 27.23 -2.85 -41.28
CA GLU A 411 27.41 -1.71 -42.18
C GLU A 411 26.80 -0.38 -41.71
N HIS A 412 25.82 -0.37 -40.81
CA HIS A 412 24.98 0.80 -40.54
C HIS A 412 24.96 1.30 -39.08
N GLU A 413 25.87 0.80 -38.24
CA GLU A 413 26.07 1.33 -36.89
C GLU A 413 27.48 1.91 -36.75
N LYS A 414 27.89 2.68 -37.78
CA LYS A 414 29.12 3.45 -37.78
C LYS A 414 28.84 4.80 -37.12
N TRP A 415 29.00 4.85 -35.81
CA TRP A 415 28.75 6.05 -35.02
C TRP A 415 30.00 6.94 -34.98
N ALA A 416 29.85 8.22 -35.33
CA ALA A 416 30.84 9.26 -35.08
C ALA A 416 30.14 10.42 -34.35
N GLY A 417 30.62 10.77 -33.17
CA GLY A 417 30.01 11.83 -32.36
C GLY A 417 30.68 11.98 -31.00
N ALA A 418 30.40 13.09 -30.32
CA ALA A 418 30.79 13.29 -28.94
C ALA A 418 29.88 12.48 -28.00
N ILE A 419 30.43 12.01 -26.88
CA ILE A 419 29.63 11.45 -25.79
C ILE A 419 28.94 12.61 -25.08
N LEU A 420 27.61 12.63 -25.09
CA LEU A 420 26.80 13.71 -24.53
C LEU A 420 25.91 13.20 -23.39
N THR A 421 25.54 14.10 -22.48
CA THR A 421 24.50 13.88 -21.46
C THR A 421 23.46 14.97 -21.64
N GLU A 422 22.51 14.72 -22.53
CA GLU A 422 21.47 15.69 -22.89
C GLU A 422 20.10 15.02 -22.91
N GLN A 423 19.09 15.78 -22.50
CA GLN A 423 17.70 15.39 -22.63
C GLN A 423 17.13 15.96 -23.92
N GLN A 424 16.34 15.18 -24.66
CA GLN A 424 15.62 15.72 -25.80
C GLN A 424 14.53 16.71 -25.32
N PRO A 425 14.52 17.97 -25.83
CA PRO A 425 13.54 18.96 -25.43
C PRO A 425 12.18 18.66 -26.05
N VAL A 426 11.12 19.12 -25.40
CA VAL A 426 9.77 19.10 -25.97
C VAL A 426 9.66 20.21 -27.02
N THR A 427 9.18 19.88 -28.21
CA THR A 427 8.98 20.82 -29.33
C THR A 427 7.53 20.80 -29.81
N ASP A 428 7.17 21.69 -30.75
CA ASP A 428 5.81 21.72 -31.29
C ASP A 428 5.44 20.43 -32.07
N GLU A 429 6.43 19.68 -32.56
CA GLU A 429 6.22 18.39 -33.23
C GLU A 429 5.59 17.33 -32.31
N ASP A 430 5.76 17.45 -30.99
CA ASP A 430 5.20 16.50 -30.02
C ASP A 430 3.66 16.56 -29.93
N TYR A 431 3.07 17.69 -30.33
CA TYR A 431 1.62 17.91 -30.28
C TYR A 431 0.92 17.53 -31.59
N VAL A 432 1.67 17.37 -32.68
CA VAL A 432 1.11 17.10 -34.02
C VAL A 432 0.38 15.77 -34.06
N GLN A 433 1.03 14.68 -33.63
CA GLN A 433 0.41 13.35 -33.64
C GLN A 433 -0.70 13.22 -32.58
N ALA A 434 -0.56 13.88 -31.43
CA ALA A 434 -1.61 13.97 -30.42
C ALA A 434 -2.88 14.63 -31.00
N ASN A 435 -2.75 15.75 -31.71
CA ASN A 435 -3.88 16.39 -32.39
C ASN A 435 -4.42 15.52 -33.55
N GLY A 436 -3.56 14.74 -34.20
CA GLY A 436 -3.97 13.69 -35.14
C GLY A 436 -4.90 12.68 -34.50
N LEU A 437 -4.55 12.16 -33.31
CA LEU A 437 -5.40 11.26 -32.53
C LEU A 437 -6.70 11.94 -32.10
N TRP A 438 -6.68 13.21 -31.69
CA TRP A 438 -7.89 13.97 -31.35
C TRP A 438 -8.90 13.99 -32.51
N LYS A 439 -8.42 14.21 -33.73
CA LYS A 439 -9.25 14.15 -34.96
C LYS A 439 -9.77 12.73 -35.23
N VAL A 440 -8.97 11.70 -34.95
CA VAL A 440 -9.41 10.30 -35.08
C VAL A 440 -10.52 9.97 -34.09
N LEU A 441 -10.43 10.42 -32.84
CA LEU A 441 -11.50 10.25 -31.85
C LEU A 441 -12.79 10.92 -32.33
N GLY A 442 -12.70 12.10 -32.96
CA GLY A 442 -13.86 12.81 -33.52
C GLY A 442 -14.58 12.08 -34.66
N ARG A 443 -14.02 11.00 -35.23
CA ARG A 443 -14.69 10.17 -36.24
C ARG A 443 -15.74 9.24 -35.64
N GLN A 444 -15.70 9.01 -34.33
CA GLN A 444 -16.62 8.13 -33.62
C GLN A 444 -17.46 8.97 -32.65
N PRO A 445 -18.80 8.89 -32.71
CA PRO A 445 -19.67 9.64 -31.81
C PRO A 445 -19.34 9.38 -30.33
N GLY A 446 -19.26 10.44 -29.52
CA GLY A 446 -19.06 10.34 -28.07
C GLY A 446 -17.62 10.15 -27.61
N GLN A 447 -16.67 9.77 -28.48
CA GLN A 447 -15.29 9.48 -28.07
C GLN A 447 -14.54 10.73 -27.59
N GLN A 448 -14.81 11.90 -28.19
CA GLN A 448 -14.23 13.16 -27.74
C GLN A 448 -14.81 13.63 -26.41
N GLU A 449 -16.10 13.40 -26.19
CA GLU A 449 -16.81 13.70 -24.94
C GLU A 449 -16.29 12.81 -23.81
N ASN A 450 -16.19 11.49 -24.07
CA ASN A 450 -15.61 10.53 -23.15
C ASN A 450 -14.19 10.93 -22.75
N PHE A 451 -13.33 11.26 -23.73
CA PHE A 451 -11.96 11.72 -23.45
C PHE A 451 -11.93 12.90 -22.47
N VAL A 452 -12.71 13.95 -22.74
CA VAL A 452 -12.78 15.15 -21.88
C VAL A 452 -13.27 14.79 -20.48
N ASN A 453 -14.32 13.97 -20.38
CA ASN A 453 -14.86 13.51 -19.09
C ASN A 453 -13.83 12.69 -18.29
N ASN A 454 -13.15 11.75 -18.95
CA ASN A 454 -12.15 10.87 -18.35
C ASN A 454 -11.00 11.67 -17.74
N ILE A 455 -10.50 12.68 -18.47
CA ILE A 455 -9.49 13.61 -17.94
C ILE A 455 -10.06 14.38 -16.75
N ALA A 456 -11.24 14.98 -16.91
CA ALA A 456 -11.83 15.88 -15.92
C ALA A 456 -12.11 15.21 -14.58
N VAL A 457 -12.61 13.97 -14.58
CA VAL A 457 -12.89 13.18 -13.37
C VAL A 457 -11.61 12.81 -12.62
N HIS A 458 -10.51 12.57 -13.32
CA HIS A 458 -9.22 12.28 -12.68
C HIS A 458 -8.52 13.57 -12.22
N LEU A 459 -8.44 14.57 -13.09
CA LEU A 459 -7.71 15.82 -12.89
C LEU A 459 -8.33 16.72 -11.81
N CYS A 460 -9.64 16.63 -11.55
CA CYS A 460 -10.28 17.45 -10.51
C CYS A 460 -9.71 17.19 -9.10
N GLY A 461 -9.09 16.02 -8.88
CA GLY A 461 -8.40 15.70 -7.63
C GLY A 461 -7.02 16.35 -7.47
N ALA A 462 -6.44 16.92 -8.52
CA ALA A 462 -5.10 17.50 -8.51
C ALA A 462 -5.08 18.93 -7.93
N HIS A 463 -3.92 19.36 -7.44
CA HIS A 463 -3.69 20.72 -6.97
C HIS A 463 -3.99 21.77 -8.07
N PRO A 464 -4.59 22.95 -7.74
CA PRO A 464 -4.98 23.94 -8.76
C PRO A 464 -3.86 24.39 -9.70
N LYS A 465 -2.62 24.51 -9.20
CA LYS A 465 -1.43 24.84 -10.02
C LYS A 465 -1.20 23.80 -11.12
N VAL A 466 -1.31 22.52 -10.76
CA VAL A 466 -1.13 21.39 -11.69
C VAL A 466 -2.25 21.38 -12.73
N ARG A 467 -3.51 21.56 -12.30
CA ARG A 467 -4.64 21.65 -13.24
C ARG A 467 -4.45 22.74 -14.29
N LYS A 468 -4.03 23.94 -13.88
CA LYS A 468 -3.74 25.05 -14.81
C LYS A 468 -2.65 24.70 -15.82
N ALA A 469 -1.57 24.04 -15.38
CA ALA A 469 -0.50 23.58 -16.26
C ALA A 469 -1.00 22.52 -17.26
N THR A 470 -1.80 21.55 -16.80
CA THR A 470 -2.43 20.53 -17.65
C THR A 470 -3.35 21.13 -18.71
N TYR A 471 -4.14 22.17 -18.37
CA TYR A 471 -4.95 22.88 -19.38
C TYR A 471 -4.05 23.55 -20.44
N GLY A 472 -2.93 24.14 -20.03
CA GLY A 472 -1.93 24.71 -20.94
C GLY A 472 -1.37 23.68 -21.92
N MET A 473 -1.00 22.50 -21.42
CA MET A 473 -0.54 21.37 -22.25
C MET A 473 -1.57 20.99 -23.31
N PHE A 474 -2.84 20.79 -22.93
CA PHE A 474 -3.89 20.41 -23.88
C PHE A 474 -4.25 21.52 -24.87
N ARG A 475 -4.10 22.81 -24.52
CA ARG A 475 -4.27 23.92 -25.48
C ARG A 475 -3.20 23.90 -26.59
N ARG A 476 -2.00 23.38 -26.32
CA ARG A 476 -0.97 23.17 -27.36
C ARG A 476 -1.33 22.05 -28.33
N VAL A 477 -2.08 21.03 -27.87
CA VAL A 477 -2.66 20.01 -28.76
C VAL A 477 -3.76 20.63 -29.61
N ASN A 478 -4.74 21.24 -28.95
CA ASN A 478 -5.88 21.89 -29.59
C ASN A 478 -6.52 22.90 -28.60
N PRO A 479 -6.71 24.18 -28.98
CA PRO A 479 -7.28 25.18 -28.09
C PRO A 479 -8.68 24.83 -27.55
N ASP A 480 -9.55 24.24 -28.38
CA ASP A 480 -10.90 23.80 -27.97
C ASP A 480 -10.82 22.65 -26.96
N LEU A 481 -9.95 21.66 -27.21
CA LEU A 481 -9.72 20.54 -26.28
C LEU A 481 -9.33 21.04 -24.89
N GLY A 482 -8.34 21.95 -24.82
CA GLY A 482 -7.89 22.51 -23.56
C GLY A 482 -8.99 23.29 -22.82
N ALA A 483 -9.81 24.06 -23.53
CA ALA A 483 -10.94 24.79 -22.95
C ALA A 483 -12.06 23.85 -22.46
N ARG A 484 -12.37 22.79 -23.21
CA ARG A 484 -13.36 21.76 -22.82
C ARG A 484 -12.93 21.03 -21.54
N ILE A 485 -11.65 20.64 -21.46
CA ILE A 485 -11.09 19.98 -20.26
C ILE A 485 -11.14 20.91 -19.05
N GLU A 486 -10.74 22.18 -19.20
CA GLU A 486 -10.79 23.17 -18.11
C GLU A 486 -12.21 23.33 -17.57
N LYS A 487 -13.18 23.57 -18.46
CA LYS A 487 -14.59 23.74 -18.10
C LYS A 487 -15.13 22.51 -17.35
N ALA A 488 -14.89 21.31 -17.88
CA ALA A 488 -15.36 20.07 -17.26
C ALA A 488 -14.70 19.79 -15.91
N THR A 489 -13.38 20.03 -15.81
CA THR A 489 -12.61 19.76 -14.59
C THR A 489 -13.03 20.69 -13.45
N GLU A 490 -13.16 21.99 -13.70
CA GLU A 490 -13.55 22.94 -12.65
C GLU A 490 -15.03 22.80 -12.24
N ALA A 491 -15.90 22.30 -13.14
CA ALA A 491 -17.24 21.88 -12.77
C ALA A 491 -17.21 20.71 -11.77
N ASN A 492 -16.38 19.68 -12.02
CA ASN A 492 -16.22 18.54 -11.10
C ASN A 492 -15.62 18.93 -9.75
N VAL A 493 -14.67 19.89 -9.72
CA VAL A 493 -14.12 20.45 -8.47
C VAL A 493 -15.23 21.11 -7.65
N SER A 494 -16.08 21.89 -8.31
CA SER A 494 -17.20 22.60 -7.68
C SER A 494 -18.24 21.63 -7.12
N ASP A 495 -18.66 20.61 -7.90
CA ASP A 495 -19.60 19.59 -7.42
C ASP A 495 -19.00 18.73 -6.30
N SER A 496 -17.71 18.37 -6.38
CA SER A 496 -17.02 17.64 -5.31
C SER A 496 -17.02 18.41 -3.99
N ARG A 497 -16.76 19.73 -4.04
CA ARG A 497 -16.86 20.61 -2.86
C ARG A 497 -18.29 20.68 -2.33
N ALA A 498 -19.27 20.84 -3.21
CA ALA A 498 -20.68 20.85 -2.83
C ALA A 498 -21.14 19.52 -2.23
N ARG A 499 -20.71 18.38 -2.77
CA ARG A 499 -20.98 17.03 -2.24
C ARG A 499 -20.35 16.84 -0.87
N ARG A 500 -19.08 17.21 -0.68
CA ARG A 500 -18.43 17.15 0.65
C ARG A 500 -19.16 18.01 1.67
N ARG A 501 -19.56 19.23 1.27
CA ARG A 501 -20.39 20.11 2.11
C ARG A 501 -21.74 19.49 2.46
N ARG A 502 -22.46 18.91 1.49
CA ARG A 502 -23.73 18.19 1.72
C ARG A 502 -23.55 16.98 2.64
N ILE A 503 -22.48 16.20 2.48
CA ILE A 503 -22.18 15.06 3.37
C ILE A 503 -21.87 15.55 4.78
N TRP A 504 -21.08 16.61 4.92
CA TRP A 504 -20.78 17.25 6.20
C TRP A 504 -22.05 17.77 6.87
N GLU A 505 -22.88 18.53 6.15
CA GLU A 505 -24.19 19.02 6.61
C GLU A 505 -25.15 17.88 6.97
N LYS A 506 -25.20 16.80 6.17
CA LYS A 506 -26.01 15.61 6.47
C LYS A 506 -25.50 14.90 7.73
N THR A 507 -24.19 14.78 7.90
CA THR A 507 -23.56 14.21 9.10
C THR A 507 -23.86 15.04 10.35
N LEU A 508 -23.84 16.38 10.22
CA LEU A 508 -24.28 17.33 11.25
C LEU A 508 -25.80 17.26 11.53
N SER A 509 -26.63 17.03 10.51
CA SER A 509 -28.08 16.86 10.65
C SER A 509 -28.47 15.53 11.34
N LEU A 510 -27.71 14.47 11.07
CA LEU A 510 -27.87 13.16 11.71
C LEU A 510 -27.43 13.20 13.17
N SER A 511 -26.41 13.99 13.50
CA SER A 511 -25.99 14.19 14.90
C SER A 511 -26.99 15.03 15.69
N THR A 512 -27.62 16.03 15.06
CA THR A 512 -28.68 16.88 15.67
C THR A 512 -30.03 16.18 15.81
N SER A 513 -30.44 15.34 14.85
CA SER A 513 -31.68 14.54 14.96
C SER A 513 -31.59 13.40 15.98
N LYS A 514 -30.44 12.70 16.09
CA LYS A 514 -30.20 11.71 17.17
C LYS A 514 -30.22 12.36 18.56
N SER A 515 -29.65 13.55 18.69
CA SER A 515 -29.66 14.30 19.96
C SER A 515 -31.04 14.89 20.29
N GLN A 516 -31.85 15.32 19.32
CA GLN A 516 -33.25 15.69 19.53
C GLN A 516 -34.13 14.48 19.89
N ARG A 517 -33.94 13.32 19.24
CA ARG A 517 -34.68 12.08 19.55
C ARG A 517 -34.33 11.57 20.95
N MET A 518 -33.05 11.60 21.36
CA MET A 518 -32.64 11.35 22.74
C MET A 518 -33.27 12.32 23.74
N ARG A 519 -33.27 13.64 23.46
CA ARG A 519 -33.91 14.65 24.32
C ARG A 519 -35.43 14.45 24.42
N SER A 520 -36.10 14.01 23.36
CA SER A 520 -37.54 13.73 23.37
C SER A 520 -37.90 12.48 24.19
N ASN A 521 -37.07 11.43 24.14
CA ASN A 521 -37.22 10.24 24.98
C ASN A 521 -36.91 10.56 26.45
N TRP A 522 -35.90 11.41 26.71
CA TRP A 522 -35.59 11.91 28.05
C TRP A 522 -36.75 12.73 28.64
N ARG A 523 -37.39 13.61 27.85
CA ARG A 523 -38.56 14.40 28.28
C ARG A 523 -39.83 13.57 28.48
N LYS A 524 -40.00 12.45 27.78
CA LYS A 524 -41.12 11.51 28.01
C LYS A 524 -40.95 10.73 29.32
N ASN A 525 -39.71 10.36 29.68
CA ASN A 525 -39.41 9.66 30.92
C ASN A 525 -39.42 10.56 32.17
N LEU A 526 -39.29 11.88 32.02
CA LEU A 526 -39.41 12.84 33.12
C LEU A 526 -40.85 13.14 33.57
N LYS A 527 -41.87 12.65 32.86
CA LYS A 527 -43.29 12.85 33.24
C LYS A 527 -43.87 11.75 34.14
N SER A 528 -43.13 10.68 34.45
CA SER A 528 -43.63 9.56 35.26
C SER A 528 -43.25 9.62 36.75
N ASP A 529 -42.29 10.45 37.16
CA ASP A 529 -41.84 10.45 38.56
C ASP A 529 -42.37 11.67 39.31
N ARG A 530 -43.55 11.50 39.92
CA ARG A 530 -44.06 12.43 40.93
C ARG A 530 -43.25 12.26 42.23
N MET A 531 -42.70 13.39 42.69
CA MET A 531 -42.28 13.67 44.06
C MET A 531 -43.26 13.13 45.12
N TRP A 532 -42.73 12.59 46.22
CA TRP A 532 -43.42 12.55 47.51
C TRP A 532 -42.45 12.93 48.65
N PRO A 533 -42.89 13.67 49.68
CA PRO A 533 -42.01 14.41 50.58
C PRO A 533 -41.61 13.64 51.83
N ALA A 534 -40.57 14.14 52.49
CA ALA A 534 -40.07 13.66 53.78
C ALA A 534 -41.07 13.96 54.91
N THR A 535 -41.42 12.95 55.70
CA THR A 535 -41.93 13.11 57.07
C THR A 535 -41.24 12.13 58.01
N SER A 536 -40.98 12.64 59.21
CA SER A 536 -40.25 12.10 60.34
C SER A 536 -40.93 10.91 61.04
N GLY A 537 -40.10 10.09 61.70
CA GLY A 537 -40.41 9.53 63.02
C GLY A 537 -41.10 8.16 63.12
N ASN A 538 -40.30 7.19 63.56
CA ASN A 538 -40.58 6.19 64.60
C ASN A 538 -41.49 4.94 64.36
N LYS A 539 -40.93 3.83 64.90
CA LYS A 539 -41.56 2.63 65.51
C LYS A 539 -41.98 1.41 64.65
N LEU A 540 -41.16 0.37 64.84
CA LEU A 540 -41.43 -1.07 65.00
C LEU A 540 -42.90 -1.53 65.11
N GLY A 541 -43.23 -2.62 64.40
CA GLY A 541 -44.41 -3.46 64.64
C GLY A 541 -44.36 -4.80 63.89
N ARG A 542 -44.54 -5.91 64.61
CA ARG A 542 -44.38 -7.32 64.20
C ARG A 542 -45.64 -7.92 63.51
N LEU A 543 -45.37 -8.90 62.62
CA LEU A 543 -46.02 -10.22 62.38
C LEU A 543 -47.56 -10.36 62.25
N ALA A 544 -48.02 -10.95 61.13
CA ALA A 544 -48.68 -12.29 61.08
C ALA A 544 -49.08 -12.70 59.63
N PRO A 545 -49.24 -14.02 59.31
CA PRO A 545 -48.96 -14.59 57.98
C PRO A 545 -50.15 -15.32 57.30
N ARG A 546 -50.05 -15.61 55.98
CA ARG A 546 -50.55 -16.89 55.38
C ARG A 546 -50.18 -17.10 53.88
N LYS A 547 -49.54 -18.27 53.64
CA LYS A 547 -49.71 -19.30 52.56
C LYS A 547 -49.65 -18.90 51.07
N LYS A 548 -49.07 -19.66 50.13
CA LYS A 548 -48.25 -20.90 50.07
C LYS A 548 -47.79 -21.03 48.60
N GLY A 549 -46.53 -21.40 48.35
CA GLY A 549 -46.00 -21.68 47.00
C GLY A 549 -44.46 -21.77 46.96
N THR A 550 -43.91 -22.84 47.53
CA THR A 550 -42.47 -23.25 47.59
C THR A 550 -42.06 -24.08 46.37
N PRO A 551 -40.75 -24.37 46.07
CA PRO A 551 -39.58 -24.50 46.98
C PRO A 551 -38.31 -23.68 46.59
N ARG A 552 -37.61 -23.03 47.54
CA ARG A 552 -36.49 -23.51 48.42
C ARG A 552 -35.21 -23.85 47.63
N ASN A 553 -34.00 -23.36 47.95
CA ASN A 553 -33.32 -23.18 49.24
C ASN A 553 -32.18 -22.14 49.11
N ARG A 554 -32.10 -21.12 50.00
CA ARG A 554 -31.26 -21.00 51.21
C ARG A 554 -29.80 -20.56 50.98
N LEU A 555 -29.58 -19.27 51.22
CA LEU A 555 -28.42 -18.75 51.96
C LEU A 555 -28.75 -18.78 53.47
N ALA A 556 -27.78 -19.14 54.30
CA ALA A 556 -27.82 -18.95 55.74
C ALA A 556 -26.50 -18.34 56.21
N GLN A 557 -26.64 -17.21 56.93
CA GLN A 557 -25.90 -16.70 58.12
C GLN A 557 -24.35 -16.74 58.10
N VAL A 558 -23.60 -15.76 58.62
CA VAL A 558 -23.60 -15.19 59.99
C VAL A 558 -22.89 -13.82 59.98
N SER A 559 -23.25 -12.98 60.94
CA SER A 559 -22.79 -11.63 61.26
C SER A 559 -21.61 -11.55 62.24
N MET A 560 -20.97 -10.37 62.26
CA MET A 560 -20.28 -9.68 63.39
C MET A 560 -18.84 -10.06 63.77
N GLY A 561 -18.04 -9.02 64.01
CA GLY A 561 -16.71 -9.06 64.64
C GLY A 561 -15.87 -7.82 64.35
N LEU A 562 -16.10 -6.74 65.11
CA LEU A 562 -15.17 -5.62 65.30
C LEU A 562 -14.03 -6.09 66.21
N GLU A 563 -12.77 -5.76 65.91
CA GLU A 563 -11.78 -5.40 66.94
C GLU A 563 -10.54 -4.72 66.31
N LEU A 564 -10.19 -3.59 66.91
CA LEU A 564 -9.01 -2.77 66.68
C LEU A 564 -7.96 -3.16 67.72
N GLU A 565 -6.75 -3.54 67.31
CA GLU A 565 -5.57 -3.49 68.19
C GLU A 565 -4.35 -2.94 67.42
N HIS A 566 -3.82 -1.83 67.94
CA HIS A 566 -2.43 -1.40 67.75
C HIS A 566 -1.65 -1.91 68.97
N PRO A 567 -0.40 -2.41 68.83
CA PRO A 567 0.73 -1.51 69.17
C PRO A 567 2.09 -1.76 68.47
N SER A 568 2.95 -0.73 68.61
CA SER A 568 4.41 -0.72 68.80
C SER A 568 5.41 -1.18 67.71
N CYS A 569 6.11 -0.19 67.16
CA CYS A 569 7.57 0.03 67.19
C CYS A 569 8.53 -1.19 67.20
N SER A 570 9.35 -1.34 66.14
CA SER A 570 10.82 -1.44 66.25
C SER A 570 11.49 -1.37 64.86
N THR A 571 12.61 -0.66 64.82
CA THR A 571 13.59 -0.54 63.73
C THR A 571 14.55 -1.74 63.79
N GLN A 572 14.86 -2.40 62.66
CA GLN A 572 16.23 -2.74 62.23
C GLN A 572 16.29 -3.45 60.86
N ILE A 573 17.07 -2.82 59.96
CA ILE A 573 18.07 -3.31 58.99
C ILE A 573 18.00 -4.79 58.56
N GLU A 574 17.90 -5.05 57.25
CA GLU A 574 18.90 -5.85 56.49
C GLU A 574 18.62 -5.82 54.98
N THR A 575 19.66 -5.53 54.21
CA THR A 575 19.71 -5.57 52.75
C THR A 575 20.05 -6.99 52.31
N ASP A 576 19.16 -7.63 51.54
CA ASP A 576 19.46 -8.86 50.80
C ASP A 576 19.25 -8.62 49.29
N PRO A 577 20.31 -8.66 48.45
CA PRO A 577 20.22 -8.46 47.01
C PRO A 577 19.93 -9.81 46.32
N GLY A 578 18.69 -10.30 46.39
CA GLY A 578 18.41 -11.62 45.81
C GLY A 578 17.00 -12.15 45.93
N ALA A 579 15.94 -11.35 45.70
CA ALA A 579 14.58 -11.89 45.59
C ALA A 579 13.66 -11.09 44.66
N ASN A 580 12.89 -11.84 43.87
CA ASN A 580 11.91 -11.37 42.88
C ASN A 580 10.95 -10.29 43.40
N MET A 581 10.82 -9.20 42.64
CA MET A 581 9.80 -8.16 42.84
C MET A 581 8.41 -8.72 42.47
N ARG A 582 7.76 -9.46 43.38
CA ARG A 582 6.30 -9.66 43.33
C ARG A 582 5.65 -8.34 43.76
N THR A 583 5.22 -7.53 42.79
CA THR A 583 4.41 -6.34 43.04
C THR A 583 3.05 -6.76 43.60
N SER A 584 2.84 -6.55 44.89
CA SER A 584 1.51 -6.65 45.49
C SER A 584 0.76 -5.32 45.31
N ILE A 585 -0.53 -5.41 44.99
CA ILE A 585 -1.42 -4.25 44.83
C ILE A 585 -1.46 -3.45 46.15
N PRO A 586 -1.31 -2.12 46.15
CA PRO A 586 -1.40 -1.29 47.35
C PRO A 586 -2.73 -1.51 48.10
N ARG A 587 -2.64 -1.66 49.44
CA ARG A 587 -3.78 -1.96 50.34
C ARG A 587 -4.97 -1.00 50.21
N GLN A 588 -4.77 0.22 49.69
CA GLN A 588 -5.80 1.25 49.53
C GLN A 588 -6.88 0.93 48.47
N LEU A 589 -6.63 0.00 47.53
CA LEU A 589 -7.60 -0.35 46.48
C LEU A 589 -8.64 -1.41 46.88
N ARG A 590 -8.57 -1.99 48.08
CA ARG A 590 -9.52 -3.04 48.52
C ARG A 590 -10.88 -2.53 49.00
N GLY A 591 -11.10 -1.22 49.04
CA GLY A 591 -12.32 -0.59 49.58
C GLY A 591 -13.49 -0.38 48.60
N LEU A 592 -13.32 -0.65 47.30
CA LEU A 592 -14.34 -0.35 46.28
C LEU A 592 -15.12 -1.62 45.89
N ARG A 593 -16.30 -1.84 46.50
CA ARG A 593 -17.25 -2.88 46.07
C ARG A 593 -18.47 -2.25 45.40
N GLY A 594 -18.47 -2.30 44.07
CA GLY A 594 -19.60 -1.94 43.19
C GLY A 594 -19.30 -2.38 41.76
N GLY A 595 -20.31 -2.82 41.00
CA GLY A 595 -20.23 -3.60 39.75
C GLY A 595 -19.45 -3.05 38.55
N SER A 596 -18.71 -1.95 38.68
CA SER A 596 -17.84 -1.35 37.65
C SER A 596 -16.42 -1.95 37.63
N VAL A 597 -16.09 -2.83 38.59
CA VAL A 597 -14.73 -3.33 38.83
C VAL A 597 -14.28 -4.43 37.86
N LEU A 598 -15.19 -5.13 37.16
CA LEU A 598 -14.77 -6.25 36.29
C LEU A 598 -13.84 -5.81 35.15
N VAL A 599 -14.10 -4.67 34.51
CA VAL A 599 -13.27 -4.20 33.38
C VAL A 599 -11.90 -3.69 33.85
N ILE A 600 -11.84 -2.99 34.98
CA ILE A 600 -10.57 -2.48 35.54
C ILE A 600 -9.76 -3.61 36.18
N SER A 601 -10.41 -4.55 36.84
CA SER A 601 -9.81 -5.79 37.36
C SER A 601 -9.19 -6.61 36.23
N ASP A 602 -9.88 -6.79 35.11
CA ASP A 602 -9.37 -7.61 34.00
C ASP A 602 -8.24 -6.91 33.23
N ILE A 603 -8.32 -5.58 33.06
CA ILE A 603 -7.24 -4.78 32.46
C ILE A 603 -6.01 -4.78 33.38
N VAL A 604 -6.17 -4.55 34.68
CA VAL A 604 -5.07 -4.53 35.67
C VAL A 604 -4.51 -5.93 35.90
N SER A 605 -5.35 -6.97 35.93
CA SER A 605 -4.91 -8.36 36.07
C SER A 605 -4.16 -8.84 34.82
N ALA A 606 -4.60 -8.46 33.60
CA ALA A 606 -3.83 -8.71 32.38
C ALA A 606 -2.49 -7.94 32.35
N PHE A 607 -2.46 -6.72 32.93
CA PHE A 607 -1.27 -5.90 33.06
C PHE A 607 -0.25 -6.45 34.07
N CYS A 608 -0.72 -7.00 35.20
CA CYS A 608 0.12 -7.48 36.28
C CYS A 608 0.48 -8.97 36.20
N SER A 609 -0.33 -9.82 35.54
CA SER A 609 -0.08 -11.27 35.45
C SER A 609 0.97 -11.66 34.41
N THR A 610 1.32 -10.74 33.51
CA THR A 610 2.44 -10.90 32.59
C THR A 610 3.57 -10.02 33.08
N ASN A 611 4.77 -10.57 33.22
CA ASN A 611 5.99 -9.83 33.59
C ASN A 611 6.45 -8.88 32.44
N ARG A 612 5.49 -8.19 31.79
CA ARG A 612 5.59 -7.44 30.52
C ARG A 612 5.46 -5.93 30.69
N GLY A 613 5.32 -5.40 31.91
CA GLY A 613 5.34 -3.94 32.15
C GLY A 613 6.64 -3.28 31.66
N SER A 614 7.74 -4.03 31.62
CA SER A 614 9.05 -3.64 31.10
C SER A 614 9.14 -3.53 29.57
N PHE A 615 8.16 -4.04 28.82
CA PHE A 615 8.17 -4.07 27.35
C PHE A 615 7.24 -3.05 26.67
N MET A 616 6.42 -2.32 27.44
CA MET A 616 5.45 -1.35 26.86
C MET A 616 5.98 0.08 26.73
N ALA A 617 7.16 0.38 27.27
CA ALA A 617 7.84 1.65 27.04
C ALA A 617 8.95 1.43 26.00
N ILE A 618 8.68 1.77 24.73
CA ILE A 618 9.71 1.85 23.70
C ILE A 618 10.35 3.23 23.82
N ASP A 619 11.62 3.28 24.19
CA ASP A 619 12.39 4.51 24.16
C ASP A 619 12.53 4.99 22.70
N ILE A 620 12.24 6.26 22.45
CA ILE A 620 12.42 6.88 21.14
C ILE A 620 13.83 7.49 21.12
N PRO A 621 14.81 6.90 20.40
CA PRO A 621 16.22 7.29 20.49
C PRO A 621 16.46 8.76 20.14
N GLU A 622 15.63 9.34 19.27
CA GLU A 622 15.74 10.73 18.84
C GLU A 622 15.35 11.76 19.91
N LEU A 623 14.63 11.34 20.96
CA LEU A 623 14.23 12.21 22.08
C LEU A 623 15.21 12.18 23.26
N ASP A 624 16.10 11.19 23.33
CA ASP A 624 17.06 10.96 24.44
C ASP A 624 18.51 11.17 23.98
N GLN A 625 18.92 12.44 23.80
CA GLN A 625 20.32 12.80 23.61
C GLN A 625 21.05 12.99 24.96
N SER A 626 22.33 12.59 24.98
CA SER A 626 23.31 12.70 26.09
C SER A 626 22.88 12.10 27.44
N GLY A 627 23.12 10.80 27.64
CA GLY A 627 23.22 10.19 28.99
C GLY A 627 21.93 9.77 29.69
N ASN A 628 20.76 10.14 29.16
CA ASN A 628 19.45 9.94 29.80
C ASN A 628 18.55 8.94 29.05
N ARG A 629 19.07 7.77 28.66
CA ARG A 629 18.27 6.72 27.99
C ARG A 629 17.40 5.98 29.01
N GLY A 630 16.14 5.73 28.66
CA GLY A 630 15.26 4.86 29.43
C GLY A 630 14.39 5.53 30.49
N LEU A 631 14.38 6.87 30.57
CA LEU A 631 13.65 7.60 31.63
C LEU A 631 12.14 7.33 31.65
N LEU A 632 11.54 6.98 30.51
CA LEU A 632 10.14 6.55 30.47
C LEU A 632 9.93 5.24 31.23
N ARG A 633 10.85 4.28 31.06
CA ARG A 633 10.80 2.98 31.70
C ARG A 633 11.31 3.00 33.15
N THR A 634 12.36 3.77 33.44
CA THR A 634 13.07 3.75 34.72
C THR A 634 12.57 4.80 35.71
N SER A 635 11.88 5.85 35.26
CA SER A 635 11.41 6.93 36.13
C SER A 635 9.92 7.21 35.99
N TRP A 636 9.41 7.39 34.76
CA TRP A 636 7.99 7.73 34.55
C TRP A 636 7.05 6.57 34.85
N PHE A 637 7.32 5.37 34.33
CA PHE A 637 6.43 4.22 34.52
C PHE A 637 6.31 3.79 35.99
N PRO A 638 7.40 3.68 36.78
CA PRO A 638 7.28 3.46 38.23
C PRO A 638 6.41 4.52 38.91
N LEU A 639 6.62 5.80 38.59
CA LEU A 639 5.85 6.91 39.15
C LEU A 639 4.36 6.81 38.81
N VAL A 640 4.01 6.44 37.57
CA VAL A 640 2.63 6.18 37.15
C VAL A 640 2.00 5.04 37.95
N MET A 641 2.77 3.97 38.25
CA MET A 641 2.25 2.80 38.96
C MET A 641 2.10 3.01 40.47
N THR A 642 2.84 3.96 41.06
CA THR A 642 2.80 4.21 42.51
C THR A 642 1.86 5.36 42.90
N GLU A 643 1.56 6.28 41.98
CA GLU A 643 0.85 7.53 42.29
C GLU A 643 -0.60 7.52 41.79
N PRO A 644 -1.60 7.48 42.69
CA PRO A 644 -3.00 7.22 42.31
C PRO A 644 -3.57 8.23 41.29
N ALA A 645 -3.30 9.52 41.48
CA ALA A 645 -3.81 10.56 40.59
C ALA A 645 -3.22 10.45 39.17
N LEU A 646 -1.91 10.17 39.07
CA LEU A 646 -1.24 10.00 37.78
C LEU A 646 -1.70 8.71 37.09
N PHE A 647 -1.82 7.61 37.83
CA PHE A 647 -2.33 6.34 37.32
C PHE A 647 -3.72 6.50 36.68
N LEU A 648 -4.67 7.08 37.41
CA LEU A 648 -6.06 7.24 36.95
C LEU A 648 -6.16 8.08 35.68
N VAL A 649 -5.35 9.14 35.57
CA VAL A 649 -5.31 9.98 34.35
C VAL A 649 -4.72 9.21 33.16
N ILE A 650 -3.67 8.40 33.36
CA ILE A 650 -3.09 7.58 32.29
C ILE A 650 -4.09 6.52 31.81
N ILE A 651 -4.80 5.86 32.73
CA ILE A 651 -5.85 4.90 32.39
C ILE A 651 -7.00 5.58 31.65
N LEU A 652 -7.44 6.77 32.08
CA LEU A 652 -8.43 7.56 31.37
C LEU A 652 -7.99 7.85 29.92
N LEU A 653 -6.75 8.28 29.73
CA LEU A 653 -6.20 8.61 28.40
C LEU A 653 -6.15 7.36 27.51
N ALA A 654 -5.60 6.24 28.02
CA ALA A 654 -5.51 4.99 27.29
C ALA A 654 -6.90 4.44 26.89
N THR A 655 -7.84 4.46 27.84
CA THR A 655 -9.22 4.02 27.61
C THR A 655 -9.92 4.91 26.58
N SER A 656 -9.64 6.21 26.58
CA SER A 656 -10.21 7.17 25.61
C SER A 656 -9.68 6.95 24.20
N HIS A 657 -8.38 6.68 24.04
CA HIS A 657 -7.81 6.27 22.76
C HIS A 657 -8.42 4.94 22.28
N TYR A 658 -8.52 3.93 23.16
CA TYR A 658 -9.14 2.65 22.81
C TYR A 658 -10.59 2.82 22.34
N ALA A 659 -11.39 3.59 23.09
CA ALA A 659 -12.78 3.90 22.76
C ALA A 659 -12.93 4.73 21.47
N SER A 660 -11.94 5.56 21.13
CA SER A 660 -11.94 6.33 19.88
C SER A 660 -11.81 5.45 18.63
N VAL A 661 -11.23 4.25 18.78
CA VAL A 661 -10.95 3.30 17.69
C VAL A 661 -11.92 2.11 17.66
N HIS A 662 -12.38 1.62 18.81
CA HIS A 662 -13.04 0.29 18.88
C HIS A 662 -14.56 0.29 19.08
N ASP A 663 -15.17 1.22 19.83
CA ASP A 663 -16.65 1.36 19.88
C ASP A 663 -17.09 2.62 20.69
N ARG A 664 -18.24 3.22 20.33
CA ARG A 664 -18.85 4.38 21.01
C ARG A 664 -20.14 4.02 21.76
N SER A 665 -20.19 2.84 22.38
CA SER A 665 -21.33 2.39 23.18
C SER A 665 -21.65 3.36 24.32
N ILE A 666 -22.92 3.39 24.76
CA ILE A 666 -23.35 4.25 25.88
C ILE A 666 -22.65 3.85 27.17
N GLU A 667 -22.45 2.55 27.38
CA GLU A 667 -21.72 1.99 28.53
C GLU A 667 -20.27 2.49 28.55
N MET A 668 -19.56 2.47 27.42
CA MET A 668 -18.19 2.98 27.34
C MET A 668 -18.12 4.48 27.67
N ARG A 669 -19.10 5.28 27.23
CA ARG A 669 -19.16 6.71 27.57
C ARG A 669 -19.41 6.95 29.05
N LEU A 670 -20.26 6.14 29.69
CA LEU A 670 -20.49 6.22 31.14
C LEU A 670 -19.23 5.84 31.92
N THR A 671 -18.51 4.81 31.49
CA THR A 671 -17.23 4.40 32.07
C THR A 671 -16.18 5.51 31.94
N LEU A 672 -16.05 6.13 30.76
CA LEU A 672 -15.12 7.24 30.55
C LEU A 672 -15.48 8.46 31.42
N LEU A 673 -16.78 8.75 31.60
CA LEU A 673 -17.21 9.82 32.51
C LEU A 673 -16.89 9.49 33.97
N SER A 674 -17.07 8.24 34.42
CA SER A 674 -16.69 7.81 35.77
C SER A 674 -15.19 7.95 36.00
N LEU A 675 -14.37 7.40 35.09
CA LEU A 675 -12.90 7.49 35.15
C LEU A 675 -12.42 8.95 35.16
N ARG A 676 -13.08 9.81 34.37
CA ARG A 676 -12.79 11.25 34.36
C ARG A 676 -13.09 11.90 35.70
N CYS A 677 -14.25 11.60 36.30
CA CYS A 677 -14.60 12.12 37.63
C CYS A 677 -13.62 11.63 38.70
N GLU A 678 -13.26 10.36 38.68
CA GLU A 678 -12.29 9.75 39.62
C GLU A 678 -10.90 10.36 39.47
N ALA A 679 -10.41 10.57 38.24
CA ALA A 679 -9.14 11.22 37.98
C ALA A 679 -9.10 12.67 38.52
N ILE A 680 -10.18 13.44 38.28
CA ILE A 680 -10.29 14.82 38.79
C ILE A 680 -10.35 14.83 40.33
N GLN A 681 -11.11 13.93 40.94
CA GLN A 681 -11.18 13.82 42.40
C GLN A 681 -9.84 13.44 43.02
N ALA A 682 -9.09 12.54 42.39
CA ALA A 682 -7.77 12.15 42.85
C ALA A 682 -6.77 13.31 42.75
N ILE A 683 -6.78 14.08 41.66
CA ILE A 683 -5.97 15.31 41.53
C ILE A 683 -6.35 16.33 42.61
N ASN A 684 -7.65 16.59 42.80
CA ASN A 684 -8.11 17.56 43.78
C ASN A 684 -7.73 17.16 45.21
N THR A 685 -7.87 15.88 45.55
CA THR A 685 -7.47 15.35 46.87
C THR A 685 -5.96 15.51 47.07
N ALA A 686 -5.17 15.19 46.04
CA ALA A 686 -3.73 15.36 46.08
C ALA A 686 -3.32 16.83 46.24
N LEU A 687 -4.09 17.78 45.71
CA LEU A 687 -3.86 19.23 45.82
C LEU A 687 -4.20 19.82 47.20
N VAL A 688 -5.23 19.30 47.88
CA VAL A 688 -5.71 19.83 49.18
C VAL A 688 -4.64 19.77 50.28
N HIS A 689 -3.66 18.87 50.16
CA HIS A 689 -2.63 18.64 51.17
C HIS A 689 -1.26 19.22 50.80
N GLN A 690 -1.13 20.04 49.74
CA GLN A 690 0.17 20.57 49.29
C GLN A 690 0.41 22.01 49.76
N SER A 691 1.60 22.26 50.28
CA SER A 691 2.19 23.60 50.39
C SER A 691 2.92 23.97 49.08
N PRO A 692 3.20 25.26 48.82
CA PRO A 692 3.95 25.71 47.64
C PRO A 692 5.24 24.92 47.36
N GLU A 693 5.95 24.49 48.40
CA GLU A 693 7.25 23.82 48.28
C GLU A 693 7.14 22.28 48.18
N THR A 694 5.93 21.71 48.24
CA THR A 694 5.73 20.25 48.36
C THR A 694 5.04 19.58 47.18
N VAL A 695 4.65 20.32 46.13
CA VAL A 695 3.94 19.74 44.97
C VAL A 695 4.79 18.64 44.30
N PRO A 696 4.38 17.36 44.35
CA PRO A 696 5.21 16.27 43.84
C PRO A 696 5.19 16.20 42.30
N ASP A 697 6.26 15.67 41.71
CA ASP A 697 6.40 15.50 40.25
C ASP A 697 5.23 14.70 39.64
N ALA A 698 4.70 13.73 40.39
CA ALA A 698 3.57 12.93 39.97
C ALA A 698 2.28 13.75 39.82
N LEU A 699 2.07 14.73 40.71
CA LEU A 699 0.90 15.60 40.66
C LEU A 699 0.99 16.57 39.47
N VAL A 700 2.18 17.15 39.23
CA VAL A 700 2.44 17.94 38.02
C VAL A 700 2.21 17.08 36.76
N GLY A 701 2.70 15.84 36.75
CA GLY A 701 2.47 14.89 35.68
C GLY A 701 0.98 14.56 35.45
N ALA A 702 0.22 14.39 36.53
CA ALA A 702 -1.20 14.08 36.49
C ALA A 702 -2.00 15.24 35.91
N ILE A 703 -1.74 16.48 36.37
CA ILE A 703 -2.39 17.69 35.85
C ILE A 703 -2.04 17.89 34.37
N ALA A 704 -0.78 17.70 33.99
CA ALA A 704 -0.34 17.82 32.60
C ALA A 704 -1.05 16.80 31.68
N LYS A 705 -1.11 15.53 32.08
CA LYS A 705 -1.80 14.50 31.30
C LYS A 705 -3.33 14.68 31.29
N MET A 706 -3.89 15.28 32.33
CA MET A 706 -5.31 15.65 32.35
C MET A 706 -5.61 16.80 31.37
N ALA A 707 -4.73 17.79 31.28
CA ALA A 707 -4.81 18.82 30.23
C ALA A 707 -4.73 18.19 28.84
N SER A 708 -3.81 17.25 28.61
CA SER A 708 -3.69 16.52 27.35
C SER A 708 -4.98 15.74 27.00
N TYR A 709 -5.62 15.11 27.99
CA TYR A 709 -6.92 14.47 27.82
C TYR A 709 -8.00 15.48 27.39
N GLU A 710 -8.12 16.62 28.08
CA GLU A 710 -9.15 17.61 27.76
C GLU A 710 -8.92 18.27 26.39
N ALA A 711 -7.66 18.44 25.96
CA ALA A 711 -7.32 18.94 24.64
C ALA A 711 -7.78 17.98 23.52
N MET A 712 -7.59 16.67 23.72
CA MET A 712 -7.91 15.67 22.69
C MET A 712 -9.36 15.19 22.70
N PHE A 713 -9.95 15.03 23.88
CA PHE A 713 -11.24 14.34 24.08
C PHE A 713 -12.27 15.18 24.85
N GLY A 714 -11.85 16.29 25.47
CA GLY A 714 -12.68 17.14 26.30
C GLY A 714 -13.14 18.41 25.59
N ASN A 715 -13.00 19.56 26.27
CA ASN A 715 -13.28 20.85 25.67
C ASN A 715 -12.24 21.90 26.07
N LEU A 716 -12.17 22.97 25.27
CA LEU A 716 -11.17 24.02 25.42
C LEU A 716 -11.23 24.72 26.78
N HIS A 717 -12.42 24.92 27.35
CA HIS A 717 -12.58 25.56 28.66
C HIS A 717 -11.91 24.72 29.77
N ASN A 718 -12.19 23.42 29.80
CA ASN A 718 -11.58 22.53 30.80
C ASN A 718 -10.08 22.36 30.57
N TYR A 719 -9.64 22.31 29.31
CA TYR A 719 -8.22 22.36 28.98
C TYR A 719 -7.54 23.60 29.59
N SER A 720 -8.12 24.79 29.38
CA SER A 720 -7.59 26.03 29.97
C SER A 720 -7.52 25.99 31.49
N VAL A 721 -8.53 25.42 32.16
CA VAL A 721 -8.53 25.25 33.63
C VAL A 721 -7.36 24.36 34.09
N HIS A 722 -7.12 23.24 33.41
CA HIS A 722 -6.00 22.35 33.77
C HIS A 722 -4.64 22.96 33.43
N MET A 723 -4.54 23.74 32.35
CA MET A 723 -3.31 24.47 32.01
C MET A 723 -3.01 25.59 33.01
N GLU A 724 -4.02 26.31 33.51
CA GLU A 724 -3.85 27.29 34.58
C GLU A 724 -3.38 26.64 35.88
N ALA A 725 -3.99 25.50 36.25
CA ALA A 725 -3.56 24.70 37.39
C ALA A 725 -2.12 24.20 37.22
N LEU A 726 -1.74 23.77 36.02
CA LEU A 726 -0.40 23.32 35.69
C LEU A 726 0.63 24.45 35.81
N THR A 727 0.34 25.63 35.24
CA THR A 727 1.19 26.81 35.34
C THR A 727 1.42 27.20 36.79
N ARG A 728 0.36 27.18 37.61
CA ARG A 728 0.47 27.47 39.05
C ARG A 728 1.32 26.43 39.78
N ALA A 729 1.11 25.14 39.51
CA ALA A 729 1.90 24.05 40.12
C ALA A 729 3.40 24.16 39.77
N ILE A 730 3.72 24.51 38.52
CA ILE A 730 5.10 24.73 38.05
C ILE A 730 5.69 25.99 38.70
N GLY A 731 4.91 27.07 38.81
CA GLY A 731 5.34 28.30 39.47
C GLY A 731 5.67 28.09 40.95
N LEU A 732 4.85 27.31 41.67
CA LEU A 732 5.11 26.94 43.07
C LEU A 732 6.41 26.13 43.22
N ARG A 733 6.76 25.33 42.22
CA ARG A 733 8.02 24.58 42.17
C ARG A 733 9.23 25.41 41.79
N GLY A 734 9.09 26.69 41.45
CA GLY A 734 10.21 27.55 41.03
C GLY A 734 10.52 27.49 39.52
N GLY A 735 9.56 27.06 38.69
CA GLY A 735 9.65 27.13 37.23
C GLY A 735 9.86 25.78 36.53
N LEU A 736 10.00 25.81 35.20
CA LEU A 736 10.09 24.59 34.38
C LEU A 736 11.39 23.80 34.60
N SER A 737 12.46 24.49 35.01
CA SER A 737 13.79 23.90 35.25
C SER A 737 13.89 23.13 36.57
N SER A 738 12.98 23.36 37.51
CA SER A 738 12.96 22.70 38.82
C SER A 738 12.08 21.44 38.88
N LEU A 739 11.46 21.07 37.75
CA LEU A 739 10.74 19.82 37.60
C LEU A 739 11.74 18.66 37.54
N GLY A 740 11.48 17.59 38.29
CA GLY A 740 12.40 16.46 38.39
C GLY A 740 12.33 15.49 37.21
N LEU A 741 12.62 14.22 37.47
CA LEU A 741 12.74 13.15 36.46
C LEU A 741 13.79 13.46 35.36
N ASN A 742 14.92 14.07 35.74
CA ASN A 742 16.02 14.40 34.82
C ASN A 742 15.56 15.16 33.56
N GLY A 743 14.64 16.12 33.74
CA GLY A 743 14.09 16.95 32.66
C GLY A 743 13.06 16.26 31.77
N LEU A 744 12.69 15.00 32.04
CA LEU A 744 11.60 14.31 31.32
C LEU A 744 10.25 14.99 31.58
N LEU A 745 9.96 15.38 32.83
CA LEU A 745 8.70 16.02 33.17
C LEU A 745 8.52 17.37 32.47
N ARG A 746 9.60 18.17 32.40
CA ARG A 746 9.65 19.39 31.59
C ARG A 746 9.35 19.12 30.12
N ARG A 747 9.97 18.11 29.52
CA ARG A 747 9.71 17.71 28.11
C ARG A 747 8.25 17.32 27.89
N ILE A 748 7.66 16.55 28.81
CA ILE A 748 6.25 16.15 28.75
C ILE A 748 5.33 17.38 28.79
N VAL A 749 5.56 18.30 29.71
CA VAL A 749 4.76 19.53 29.86
C VAL A 749 4.84 20.40 28.60
N VAL A 750 6.05 20.68 28.11
CA VAL A 750 6.26 21.50 26.91
C VAL A 750 5.66 20.84 25.66
N TRP A 751 5.79 19.51 25.54
CA TRP A 751 5.19 18.77 24.44
C TRP A 751 3.67 18.86 24.47
N ILE A 752 3.04 18.75 25.65
CA ILE A 752 1.58 18.87 25.80
C ILE A 752 1.12 20.27 25.41
N ASP A 753 1.77 21.32 25.90
CA ASP A 753 1.42 22.70 25.57
C ASP A 753 1.56 22.98 24.06
N ARG A 754 2.69 22.59 23.46
CA ARG A 754 2.92 22.77 22.01
C ARG A 754 1.91 22.03 21.15
N ASN A 755 1.62 20.76 21.46
CA ASN A 755 0.66 19.98 20.67
C ASN A 755 -0.77 20.47 20.86
N SER A 756 -1.13 20.91 22.06
CA SER A 756 -2.46 21.45 22.34
C SER A 756 -2.65 22.81 21.66
N ALA A 757 -1.63 23.67 21.66
CA ALA A 757 -1.60 24.92 20.90
C ALA A 757 -1.79 24.67 19.40
N PHE A 758 -1.11 23.66 18.83
CA PHE A 758 -1.30 23.24 17.45
C PHE A 758 -2.73 22.71 17.18
N LEU A 759 -3.26 21.86 18.05
CA LEU A 759 -4.61 21.28 17.90
C LEU A 759 -5.73 22.33 17.96
N HIS A 760 -5.53 23.41 18.72
CA HIS A 760 -6.54 24.45 18.92
C HIS A 760 -6.25 25.75 18.16
N GLY A 761 -5.15 25.85 17.43
CA GLY A 761 -4.76 27.05 16.69
C GLY A 761 -4.47 28.26 17.60
N SER A 762 -3.98 28.01 18.82
CA SER A 762 -3.65 29.04 19.83
C SER A 762 -2.15 29.19 20.00
N LEU A 763 -1.70 30.24 20.70
CA LEU A 763 -0.32 30.31 21.19
C LEU A 763 -0.07 29.30 22.31
N MET A 764 1.22 28.97 22.51
CA MET A 764 1.68 28.20 23.68
C MET A 764 1.43 29.00 24.96
N LEU A 765 0.82 28.38 25.96
CA LEU A 765 0.52 29.01 27.24
C LEU A 765 1.78 29.13 28.12
N LEU A 766 2.75 28.24 27.94
CA LEU A 766 4.04 28.21 28.62
C LEU A 766 5.12 28.72 27.64
N SER A 767 5.13 30.03 27.38
CA SER A 767 6.17 30.65 26.55
C SER A 767 7.52 30.72 27.27
N TRP A 768 8.62 30.67 26.50
CA TRP A 768 10.01 30.62 27.00
C TRP A 768 10.45 31.85 27.84
N GLY A 769 9.64 32.91 27.89
CA GLY A 769 9.99 34.16 28.61
C GLY A 769 9.45 34.26 30.05
N ASN A 770 8.29 33.64 30.37
CA ASN A 770 7.58 33.95 31.63
C ASN A 770 7.74 32.92 32.75
N VAL A 771 8.42 31.78 32.50
CA VAL A 771 8.54 30.68 33.49
C VAL A 771 10.00 30.22 33.67
N CYS A 772 10.97 30.93 33.08
CA CYS A 772 12.39 30.56 33.10
C CYS A 772 13.30 31.47 33.94
N ALA A 773 12.82 32.59 34.46
CA ALA A 773 13.57 33.43 35.39
C ALA A 773 12.89 33.40 36.76
N GLY A 774 13.63 33.04 37.81
CA GLY A 774 13.14 32.85 39.17
C GLY A 774 12.73 34.14 39.88
N ASP A 775 11.78 34.89 39.33
CA ASP A 775 11.17 36.03 40.02
C ASP A 775 9.84 35.60 40.67
N ALA A 776 9.76 35.81 41.98
CA ALA A 776 8.57 35.59 42.77
C ALA A 776 7.37 36.34 42.18
N LEU A 777 6.23 35.65 42.05
CA LEU A 777 4.94 36.24 41.67
C LEU A 777 4.56 37.37 42.64
N ALA A 778 4.86 38.62 42.28
CA ALA A 778 4.33 39.79 42.96
C ALA A 778 2.81 39.87 42.73
N ARG A 779 2.04 40.02 43.83
CA ARG A 779 0.58 40.16 43.81
C ARG A 779 0.15 41.35 42.91
N PRO A 780 -0.94 41.25 42.12
CA PRO A 780 -1.44 42.40 41.38
C PRO A 780 -2.11 43.38 42.36
N LYS A 781 -1.72 44.66 42.28
CA LYS A 781 -2.54 45.76 42.83
C LYS A 781 -3.72 46.02 41.88
N PRO A 782 -4.92 46.35 42.39
CA PRO A 782 -6.09 46.54 41.55
C PRO A 782 -6.01 47.89 40.82
N GLY A 783 -6.23 47.85 39.51
CA GLY A 783 -6.44 49.03 38.68
C GLY A 783 -5.25 49.43 37.81
N GLN A 784 -5.07 48.73 36.69
CA GLN A 784 -4.54 49.33 35.45
C GLN A 784 -4.89 48.40 34.28
N ILE A 785 -5.92 48.78 33.54
CA ILE A 785 -6.23 48.24 32.21
C ILE A 785 -5.34 49.02 31.25
N ASN A 786 -4.49 48.33 30.47
CA ASN A 786 -3.82 48.94 29.32
C ASN A 786 -4.16 48.13 28.05
N PRO A 787 -4.91 48.70 27.08
CA PRO A 787 -5.42 47.98 25.93
C PRO A 787 -4.47 48.15 24.74
N SER A 788 -3.31 47.48 24.74
CA SER A 788 -2.49 47.39 23.52
C SER A 788 -1.34 46.40 23.68
N ASN A 789 -1.57 45.12 23.36
CA ASN A 789 -0.66 44.33 22.53
C ASN A 789 -1.30 42.97 22.17
N PRO A 790 -1.49 42.62 20.90
CA PRO A 790 -1.94 41.30 20.48
C PRO A 790 -0.74 40.40 20.19
N ALA A 791 -0.57 39.37 21.02
CA ALA A 791 0.08 38.12 20.65
C ALA A 791 -0.56 37.02 21.49
#